data_AF-A0A7L5E0P7-F1
#
_entry.id   AF-A0A7L5E0P7-F1
#
_cell.length_a   1.000
_cell.length_b   1.000
_cell.length_c   1.000
_cell.angle_alpha   90.00
_cell.angle_beta   90.00
_cell.angle_gamma   90.00
#
_symmetry.space_group_name_H-M   'P 1'
#
loop_
_entity.id
_entity.type
_entity.pdbx_description
1 polymer ?
#
loop_
_entity_poly.entity_id
_entity_poly.type
_entity_poly.pdbx_seq_one_letter_code
_entity_poly.pdbx_strand_id
1 'polypeptide(L)'
;MTTFAKIRVLLALLFSSLLLTAIIVHNNHTPEHDFVNSARLLEKNLHEKEAVAYKLLNGTKLQDIKNTHATEHEKLKFIDQYTAKENHIWITIFKNGQLYFWSGIKVLPEDEKQIHEGCSFIKQPNGYYEALKKTDGNFSTIILIPIHEDYRIQNQYLRNTFHTDLLDKGNTLAIAEFTDKDVYHIHDRNQKYLFSVKASPRINHREISGFEITLWVLSLLALCLLISNICNYLALKRKLLWACLFLGGSLVLIRFINLYFHFPDLAENVKLFSPTIFTLNGLFPSLGDLCINLLFICWLVGFIYQYRHRLFKQQLSVQTGYIVFTSSIIFLLASATGFLYLFNRLVINSNISFDVNNVLNLSAYSLLGVLMACFCFLIFYLMADIFLTINTCINIRKKAKLIIFLAAVVLATVIYAYFYEFTAFYLLLALLIIIRAHATLHYQGNLSVLAYISIIIICSLIASIKLNDFETIKEQETRISLIHQLEDGNDIDIRPVLKNIEKQILHDSFLPQYFQSPNHTPGYLEYYFRKIYFDGFLSDYNFKVHEFDSSGKPILTDKDFALDDFKEMVAMSSFKVSNYFYRENDAFGFRSYFAILPIQTRDRNLGTVIVELKSKPFADNNSFPTLLAANEVKYNTAFKDYSYAFYSDNHLLSQNGSYDYSMVNNEFQGKLKQYVFTSSYEGTASWLHILGKYSHLIYKPSQRKTIVVSRQANNTINNLASFTFFFVVLLAFSAVIIIAQWLWKRVTIVKVTRQTMYWNFQFDLNNILYKTRIQFSMIFAVGLTLVLVGGISFLAIRDQFKQQQDDLISNKVVQIAAKLGNNSLNDILHIDQQSEIKFDNIANDYSTDLTLFNRDGTPMLSTQPKIYDYGLLARRMNAKAYIQLSHMQKSVIVNAEKIGTLNYTAAYAPIRDGKNATVAFLQLPYFANEMKANERIGSLLNAMINIYALIFVAIGFFSVIIARQITTPLSVIQYSLSRTIYGKKNEPIQWKRNDEIGALVKEYNKMIAALEESATRLAQSERETAWREMAKQVAHEIKNPLTPLKLGLQLLEKSWKDKDPKFDTKFERFSKSFVEQIESLSSIASEFSAFAKMPDTRMERLNLFESLGQAVIIFKQMDNITINYQTPETPFMIRADRDQMLRCFNNLLKNAIEAMPPERLGIIDVAYTVSRNSIVLNIKDNGNGIPENLRNKIFEPNFTTKSSGTGLGLAFVKNSIENAGGKISFETEAGKGTIFHLSFPESKL
;
A
#
# COMPACT_ATOMS: atom_id res chain seq x y z
N MET A 1 -5.54 29.87 -34.86
CA MET A 1 -5.34 29.24 -33.53
C MET A 1 -4.10 28.35 -33.53
N THR A 2 -3.24 28.46 -32.51
CA THR A 2 -2.15 27.48 -32.29
C THR A 2 -2.73 26.11 -31.93
N THR A 3 -2.01 25.01 -32.20
CA THR A 3 -2.46 23.64 -31.89
C THR A 3 -2.88 23.48 -30.42
N PHE A 4 -2.18 24.14 -29.50
CA PHE A 4 -2.53 24.17 -28.07
C PHE A 4 -3.83 24.92 -27.77
N ALA A 5 -4.15 25.97 -28.52
CA ALA A 5 -5.42 26.68 -28.38
C ALA A 5 -6.60 25.82 -28.90
N LYS A 6 -6.39 25.05 -29.98
CA LYS A 6 -7.38 24.07 -30.47
C LYS A 6 -7.67 22.99 -29.43
N ILE A 7 -6.65 22.46 -28.76
CA ILE A 7 -6.83 21.45 -27.69
C ILE A 7 -7.69 21.99 -26.53
N ARG A 8 -7.51 23.25 -26.12
CA ARG A 8 -8.33 23.84 -25.05
C ARG A 8 -9.78 24.01 -25.45
N VAL A 9 -10.04 24.48 -26.68
CA VAL A 9 -11.41 24.57 -27.19
C VAL A 9 -12.04 23.20 -27.31
N LEU A 10 -11.29 22.17 -27.73
CA LEU A 10 -11.78 20.81 -27.83
C LEU A 10 -12.09 20.22 -26.44
N LEU A 11 -11.24 20.45 -25.43
CA LEU A 11 -11.51 20.06 -24.03
C LEU A 11 -12.71 20.81 -23.44
N ALA A 12 -12.87 22.11 -23.75
CA ALA A 12 -14.03 22.89 -23.31
C ALA A 12 -15.33 22.42 -23.97
N LEU A 13 -15.30 22.10 -25.27
CA LEU A 13 -16.42 21.50 -25.99
C LEU A 13 -16.76 20.10 -25.44
N LEU A 14 -15.74 19.28 -25.16
CA LEU A 14 -15.93 17.95 -24.57
C LEU A 14 -16.56 18.05 -23.17
N PHE A 15 -16.05 18.93 -22.31
CA PHE A 15 -16.64 19.20 -21.00
C PHE A 15 -18.09 19.66 -21.14
N SER A 16 -18.35 20.66 -22.00
CA SER A 16 -19.70 21.20 -22.19
C SER A 16 -20.67 20.15 -22.73
N SER A 17 -20.22 19.31 -23.67
CA SER A 17 -21.01 18.21 -24.23
C SER A 17 -21.29 17.14 -23.17
N LEU A 18 -20.28 16.69 -22.42
CA LEU A 18 -20.46 15.68 -21.37
C LEU A 18 -21.35 16.19 -20.24
N LEU A 19 -21.17 17.46 -19.83
CA LEU A 19 -22.01 18.11 -18.83
C LEU A 19 -23.46 18.22 -19.31
N LEU A 20 -23.68 18.67 -20.55
CA LEU A 20 -25.02 18.76 -21.12
C LEU A 20 -25.67 17.38 -21.23
N THR A 21 -24.94 16.36 -21.69
CA THR A 21 -25.43 14.97 -21.73
C THR A 21 -25.73 14.45 -20.33
N ALA A 22 -24.86 14.72 -19.34
CA ALA A 22 -25.11 14.35 -17.95
C ALA A 22 -26.38 15.01 -17.41
N ILE A 23 -26.61 16.29 -17.71
CA ILE A 23 -27.82 17.02 -17.32
C ILE A 23 -29.06 16.49 -18.07
N ILE A 24 -28.96 16.13 -19.35
CA ILE A 24 -30.07 15.56 -20.13
C ILE A 24 -30.43 14.16 -19.60
N VAL A 25 -29.45 13.29 -19.39
CA VAL A 25 -29.64 11.97 -18.77
C VAL A 25 -30.19 12.15 -17.36
N HIS A 26 -29.69 13.16 -16.64
CA HIS A 26 -30.23 13.54 -15.34
C HIS A 26 -31.73 13.87 -15.50
N ASN A 27 -32.13 14.78 -16.36
CA ASN A 27 -33.54 15.17 -16.45
C ASN A 27 -34.46 14.09 -17.06
N ASN A 28 -33.94 13.11 -17.80
CA ASN A 28 -34.75 12.08 -18.47
C ASN A 28 -34.98 10.79 -17.64
N HIS A 29 -34.13 10.47 -16.65
CA HIS A 29 -34.39 9.36 -15.72
C HIS A 29 -35.42 9.81 -14.67
N THR A 30 -36.71 9.59 -14.98
CA THR A 30 -37.83 9.85 -14.07
C THR A 30 -38.25 8.56 -13.36
N PRO A 31 -38.77 8.63 -12.11
CA PRO A 31 -39.22 7.45 -11.36
C PRO A 31 -40.25 6.58 -12.12
N GLU A 32 -41.10 7.19 -12.95
CA GLU A 32 -42.08 6.47 -13.79
C GLU A 32 -41.42 5.61 -14.87
N HIS A 33 -40.36 6.10 -15.52
CA HIS A 33 -39.63 5.31 -16.52
C HIS A 33 -38.83 4.18 -15.87
N ASP A 34 -38.21 4.44 -14.73
CA ASP A 34 -37.48 3.43 -13.97
C ASP A 34 -38.43 2.33 -13.46
N PHE A 35 -39.64 2.69 -13.00
CA PHE A 35 -40.70 1.75 -12.65
C PHE A 35 -41.02 0.77 -13.81
N VAL A 36 -41.34 1.28 -15.00
CA VAL A 36 -41.71 0.44 -16.16
C VAL A 36 -40.54 -0.43 -16.61
N ASN A 37 -39.31 0.11 -16.62
CA ASN A 37 -38.13 -0.66 -17.00
C ASN A 37 -37.80 -1.76 -16.00
N SER A 38 -37.90 -1.49 -14.70
CA SER A 38 -37.76 -2.51 -13.66
C SER A 38 -38.83 -3.59 -13.78
N ALA A 39 -40.08 -3.22 -14.11
CA ALA A 39 -41.16 -4.18 -14.29
C ALA A 39 -40.92 -5.09 -15.50
N ARG A 40 -40.46 -4.53 -16.63
CA ARG A 40 -40.05 -5.31 -17.82
C ARG A 40 -38.85 -6.22 -17.55
N LEU A 41 -37.89 -5.75 -16.77
CA LEU A 41 -36.72 -6.54 -16.38
C LEU A 41 -37.13 -7.73 -15.52
N LEU A 42 -38.03 -7.53 -14.55
CA LEU A 42 -38.63 -8.59 -13.76
C LEU A 42 -39.29 -9.62 -14.67
N GLU A 43 -40.16 -9.18 -15.57
CA GLU A 43 -40.91 -10.05 -16.49
C GLU A 43 -39.96 -10.88 -17.37
N LYS A 44 -38.93 -10.23 -17.94
CA LYS A 44 -37.89 -10.91 -18.73
C LYS A 44 -37.13 -11.96 -17.91
N ASN A 45 -36.66 -11.62 -16.72
CA ASN A 45 -35.89 -12.53 -15.88
C ASN A 45 -36.77 -13.70 -15.39
N LEU A 46 -38.06 -13.44 -15.14
CA LEU A 46 -39.04 -14.48 -14.84
C LEU A 46 -39.19 -15.45 -16.02
N HIS A 47 -39.35 -14.94 -17.24
CA HIS A 47 -39.42 -15.79 -18.45
C HIS A 47 -38.18 -16.66 -18.66
N GLU A 48 -36.99 -16.19 -18.30
CA GLU A 48 -35.76 -16.99 -18.33
C GLU A 48 -35.82 -18.15 -17.32
N LYS A 49 -36.34 -17.92 -16.10
CA LYS A 49 -36.55 -18.96 -15.09
C LYS A 49 -37.64 -19.94 -15.49
N GLU A 50 -38.74 -19.45 -16.02
CA GLU A 50 -39.81 -20.27 -16.58
C GLU A 50 -39.29 -21.16 -17.72
N ALA A 51 -38.42 -20.64 -18.60
CA ALA A 51 -37.81 -21.44 -19.66
C ALA A 51 -37.03 -22.64 -19.12
N VAL A 52 -36.30 -22.46 -18.01
CA VAL A 52 -35.61 -23.56 -17.30
C VAL A 52 -36.63 -24.53 -16.71
N ALA A 53 -37.69 -24.03 -16.05
CA ALA A 53 -38.72 -24.85 -15.45
C ALA A 53 -39.50 -25.69 -16.48
N TYR A 54 -39.95 -25.10 -17.59
CA TYR A 54 -40.62 -25.83 -18.67
C TYR A 54 -39.71 -26.86 -19.33
N LYS A 55 -38.42 -26.54 -19.52
CA LYS A 55 -37.43 -27.52 -20.01
C LYS A 55 -37.27 -28.69 -19.04
N LEU A 56 -37.37 -28.43 -17.74
CA LEU A 56 -37.31 -29.47 -16.71
C LEU A 56 -38.56 -30.36 -16.70
N LEU A 57 -39.76 -29.77 -16.77
CA LEU A 57 -41.04 -30.48 -16.82
C LEU A 57 -41.18 -31.42 -18.03
N ASN A 58 -40.44 -31.12 -19.10
CA ASN A 58 -40.41 -31.89 -20.35
C ASN A 58 -39.10 -32.68 -20.54
N GLY A 59 -38.17 -32.62 -19.59
CA GLY A 59 -36.84 -33.22 -19.71
C GLY A 59 -36.78 -34.67 -19.23
N THR A 60 -35.84 -35.44 -19.78
CA THR A 60 -35.59 -36.84 -19.42
C THR A 60 -35.13 -37.00 -17.97
N LYS A 61 -34.29 -36.08 -17.46
CA LYS A 61 -33.78 -36.11 -16.08
C LYS A 61 -34.87 -36.13 -15.00
N LEU A 62 -35.99 -35.42 -15.23
CA LEU A 62 -37.12 -35.44 -14.28
C LEU A 62 -37.86 -36.78 -14.34
N GLN A 63 -37.97 -37.37 -15.52
CA GLN A 63 -38.54 -38.70 -15.71
C GLN A 63 -37.68 -39.79 -15.04
N ASP A 64 -36.35 -39.65 -15.06
CA ASP A 64 -35.43 -40.56 -14.35
C ASP A 64 -35.66 -40.56 -12.83
N ILE A 65 -35.98 -39.38 -12.27
CA ILE A 65 -36.32 -39.23 -10.84
C ILE A 65 -37.70 -39.82 -10.53
N LYS A 66 -38.70 -39.61 -11.40
CA LYS A 66 -40.07 -40.17 -11.24
C LYS A 66 -40.08 -41.70 -11.29
N ASN A 67 -39.30 -42.28 -12.19
CA ASN A 67 -39.30 -43.72 -12.48
C ASN A 67 -38.30 -44.54 -11.65
N THR A 68 -37.65 -43.92 -10.65
CA THR A 68 -36.68 -44.59 -9.75
C THR A 68 -35.41 -45.10 -10.45
N HIS A 69 -35.14 -44.69 -11.69
CA HIS A 69 -33.91 -45.06 -12.42
C HIS A 69 -32.70 -44.24 -11.96
N ALA A 70 -32.94 -43.04 -11.41
CA ALA A 70 -31.87 -42.18 -10.91
C ALA A 70 -31.26 -42.72 -9.60
N THR A 71 -29.93 -42.83 -9.59
CA THR A 71 -29.16 -43.13 -8.38
C THR A 71 -29.30 -42.01 -7.34
N GLU A 72 -29.13 -42.30 -6.05
CA GLU A 72 -29.17 -41.28 -5.00
C GLU A 72 -28.13 -40.16 -5.23
N HIS A 73 -26.98 -40.47 -5.85
CA HIS A 73 -25.99 -39.47 -6.25
C HIS A 73 -26.49 -38.54 -7.36
N GLU A 74 -27.27 -39.05 -8.32
CA GLU A 74 -27.90 -38.23 -9.37
C GLU A 74 -29.00 -37.34 -8.80
N LYS A 75 -29.79 -37.83 -7.83
CA LYS A 75 -30.76 -37.01 -7.10
C LYS A 75 -30.07 -35.87 -6.34
N LEU A 76 -28.93 -36.11 -5.70
CA LEU A 76 -28.15 -35.05 -5.04
C LEU A 76 -27.61 -34.02 -6.03
N LYS A 77 -27.03 -34.45 -7.16
CA LYS A 77 -26.58 -33.56 -8.25
C LYS A 77 -27.72 -32.73 -8.82
N PHE A 78 -28.90 -33.33 -8.96
CA PHE A 78 -30.10 -32.65 -9.42
C PHE A 78 -30.52 -31.52 -8.47
N ILE A 79 -30.54 -31.77 -7.15
CA ILE A 79 -30.83 -30.75 -6.14
C ILE A 79 -29.80 -29.60 -6.21
N ASP A 80 -28.51 -29.92 -6.37
CA ASP A 80 -27.46 -28.91 -6.50
C ASP A 80 -27.67 -28.00 -7.71
N GLN A 81 -27.97 -28.60 -8.86
CA GLN A 81 -28.13 -27.88 -10.12
C GLN A 81 -29.35 -26.95 -10.10
N TYR A 82 -30.50 -27.41 -9.61
CA TYR A 82 -31.75 -26.64 -9.76
C TYR A 82 -32.13 -25.82 -8.53
N THR A 83 -31.82 -26.28 -7.31
CA THR A 83 -32.29 -25.65 -6.08
C THR A 83 -31.19 -24.95 -5.30
N ALA A 84 -30.03 -25.59 -5.11
CA ALA A 84 -29.06 -25.13 -4.12
C ALA A 84 -27.98 -24.16 -4.64
N LYS A 85 -27.58 -24.21 -5.93
CA LYS A 85 -26.44 -23.42 -6.45
C LYS A 85 -26.75 -22.47 -7.61
N GLU A 86 -27.48 -22.91 -8.64
CA GLU A 86 -27.57 -22.14 -9.89
C GLU A 86 -28.95 -21.51 -10.13
N ASN A 87 -30.03 -22.30 -10.05
CA ASN A 87 -31.32 -21.85 -10.57
C ASN A 87 -32.31 -21.33 -9.50
N HIS A 88 -32.10 -21.63 -8.22
CA HIS A 88 -33.01 -21.25 -7.12
C HIS A 88 -34.48 -21.60 -7.40
N ILE A 89 -34.73 -22.81 -7.88
CA ILE A 89 -36.06 -23.35 -8.16
C ILE A 89 -36.33 -24.51 -7.21
N TRP A 90 -37.50 -24.50 -6.56
CA TRP A 90 -37.93 -25.59 -5.66
C TRP A 90 -38.82 -26.56 -6.40
N ILE A 91 -38.57 -27.85 -6.24
CA ILE A 91 -39.23 -28.91 -6.99
C ILE A 91 -39.83 -29.89 -5.99
N THR A 92 -41.09 -30.22 -6.22
CA THR A 92 -41.83 -31.20 -5.43
C THR A 92 -42.54 -32.16 -6.36
N ILE A 93 -42.49 -33.45 -6.03
CA ILE A 93 -43.13 -34.51 -6.80
C ILE A 93 -44.04 -35.27 -5.84
N PHE A 94 -45.30 -35.39 -6.23
CA PHE A 94 -46.31 -36.17 -5.56
C PHE A 94 -46.61 -37.42 -6.38
N LYS A 95 -46.87 -38.55 -5.70
CA LYS A 95 -47.31 -39.81 -6.28
C LYS A 95 -48.61 -40.21 -5.59
N ASN A 96 -49.70 -40.35 -6.35
CA ASN A 96 -51.04 -40.60 -5.79
C ASN A 96 -51.44 -39.62 -4.68
N GLY A 97 -51.08 -38.33 -4.81
CA GLY A 97 -51.34 -37.30 -3.80
C GLY A 97 -50.44 -37.33 -2.57
N GLN A 98 -49.47 -38.25 -2.48
CA GLN A 98 -48.48 -38.28 -1.39
C GLN A 98 -47.13 -37.70 -1.85
N LEU A 99 -46.48 -36.92 -1.00
CA LEU A 99 -45.16 -36.35 -1.30
C LEU A 99 -44.13 -37.48 -1.50
N TYR A 100 -43.57 -37.56 -2.71
CA TYR A 100 -42.58 -38.56 -3.10
C TYR A 100 -41.15 -38.00 -3.12
N PHE A 101 -40.98 -36.74 -3.54
CA PHE A 101 -39.68 -36.07 -3.59
C PHE A 101 -39.82 -34.57 -3.36
N TRP A 102 -38.86 -33.97 -2.67
CA TRP A 102 -38.71 -32.51 -2.53
C TRP A 102 -37.23 -32.15 -2.70
N SER A 103 -36.94 -30.97 -3.22
CA SER A 103 -35.55 -30.55 -3.48
C SER A 103 -34.95 -29.61 -2.43
N GLY A 104 -35.77 -28.95 -1.59
CA GLY A 104 -35.29 -27.99 -0.61
C GLY A 104 -36.30 -27.69 0.50
N ILE A 105 -35.93 -26.78 1.41
CA ILE A 105 -36.67 -26.51 2.67
C ILE A 105 -37.21 -25.09 2.78
N LYS A 106 -37.10 -24.25 1.73
CA LYS A 106 -37.66 -22.88 1.76
C LYS A 106 -39.18 -22.92 1.64
N VAL A 107 -39.71 -23.71 0.72
CA VAL A 107 -41.14 -23.78 0.41
C VAL A 107 -41.53 -25.19 0.04
N LEU A 108 -42.70 -25.62 0.50
CA LEU A 108 -43.32 -26.90 0.16
C LEU A 108 -44.85 -26.69 0.14
N PRO A 109 -45.55 -26.99 -0.96
CA PRO A 109 -47.00 -26.87 -1.00
C PRO A 109 -47.64 -27.96 -0.14
N GLU A 110 -48.62 -27.58 0.69
CA GLU A 110 -49.29 -28.49 1.62
C GLU A 110 -50.20 -29.50 0.91
N ASP A 111 -50.91 -29.05 -0.14
CA ASP A 111 -51.78 -29.89 -0.96
C ASP A 111 -51.58 -29.57 -2.45
N GLU A 112 -51.30 -30.60 -3.24
CA GLU A 112 -51.16 -30.48 -4.69
C GLU A 112 -52.46 -30.05 -5.38
N LYS A 113 -53.62 -30.31 -4.77
CA LYS A 113 -54.94 -30.04 -5.37
C LYS A 113 -55.27 -28.56 -5.39
N GLN A 114 -54.67 -27.78 -4.50
CA GLN A 114 -54.83 -26.33 -4.45
C GLN A 114 -54.12 -25.61 -5.61
N ILE A 115 -53.21 -26.30 -6.31
CA ILE A 115 -52.48 -25.75 -7.44
C ILE A 115 -53.10 -26.27 -8.74
N HIS A 116 -53.54 -25.35 -9.59
CA HIS A 116 -54.10 -25.67 -10.90
C HIS A 116 -53.04 -26.18 -11.86
N GLU A 117 -53.45 -27.03 -12.80
CA GLU A 117 -52.59 -27.53 -13.87
C GLU A 117 -52.06 -26.36 -14.73
N GLY A 118 -50.78 -26.39 -15.09
CA GLY A 118 -50.10 -25.28 -15.76
C GLY A 118 -49.54 -24.26 -14.76
N CYS A 119 -49.65 -22.97 -15.08
CA CYS A 119 -49.11 -21.89 -14.25
C CYS A 119 -50.16 -21.27 -13.30
N SER A 120 -49.77 -21.09 -12.03
CA SER A 120 -50.53 -20.42 -10.97
C SER A 120 -49.62 -19.49 -10.16
N PHE A 121 -50.11 -18.31 -9.77
CA PHE A 121 -49.44 -17.44 -8.80
C PHE A 121 -49.97 -17.72 -7.39
N ILE A 122 -49.10 -18.15 -6.47
CA ILE A 122 -49.49 -18.58 -5.12
C ILE A 122 -48.80 -17.75 -4.05
N LYS A 123 -49.51 -17.52 -2.94
CA LYS A 123 -48.94 -16.93 -1.72
C LYS A 123 -48.67 -18.03 -0.70
N GLN A 124 -47.46 -18.06 -0.17
CA GLN A 124 -47.02 -18.90 0.94
C GLN A 124 -46.64 -18.01 2.14
N PRO A 125 -46.52 -18.56 3.36
CA PRO A 125 -46.28 -17.74 4.57
C PRO A 125 -45.00 -16.88 4.52
N ASN A 126 -44.03 -17.24 3.70
CA ASN A 126 -42.75 -16.54 3.53
C ASN A 126 -42.62 -15.74 2.24
N GLY A 127 -43.60 -15.76 1.34
CA GLY A 127 -43.48 -15.07 0.07
C GLY A 127 -44.47 -15.50 -1.01
N TYR A 128 -44.32 -14.85 -2.16
CA TYR A 128 -45.07 -15.11 -3.37
C TYR A 128 -44.23 -15.94 -4.35
N TYR A 129 -44.88 -16.92 -4.98
CA TYR A 129 -44.25 -17.88 -5.86
C TYR A 129 -45.06 -18.06 -7.13
N GLU A 130 -44.37 -18.27 -8.25
CA GLU A 130 -44.97 -18.88 -9.43
C GLU A 130 -44.90 -20.40 -9.28
N ALA A 131 -46.05 -21.06 -9.37
CA ALA A 131 -46.20 -22.50 -9.29
C ALA A 131 -46.54 -23.07 -10.66
N LEU A 132 -45.64 -23.89 -11.20
CA LEU A 132 -45.83 -24.62 -12.44
C LEU A 132 -46.11 -26.08 -12.11
N LYS A 133 -47.35 -26.53 -12.36
CA LYS A 133 -47.79 -27.90 -12.12
C LYS A 133 -47.95 -28.67 -13.42
N LYS A 134 -47.42 -29.89 -13.44
CA LYS A 134 -47.65 -30.87 -14.49
C LYS A 134 -48.00 -32.23 -13.91
N THR A 135 -49.17 -32.74 -14.27
CA THR A 135 -49.66 -34.06 -13.90
C THR A 135 -49.44 -35.04 -15.05
N ASP A 136 -48.77 -36.16 -14.76
CA ASP A 136 -48.40 -37.21 -15.72
C ASP A 136 -48.68 -38.58 -15.09
N GLY A 137 -49.83 -39.17 -15.46
CA GLY A 137 -50.35 -40.39 -14.85
C GLY A 137 -50.57 -40.25 -13.34
N ASN A 138 -49.88 -41.09 -12.56
CA ASN A 138 -49.97 -41.10 -11.09
C ASN A 138 -49.06 -40.07 -10.40
N PHE A 139 -48.27 -39.31 -11.17
CA PHE A 139 -47.34 -38.33 -10.65
C PHE A 139 -47.78 -36.90 -10.94
N SER A 140 -47.58 -36.02 -9.98
CA SER A 140 -47.82 -34.58 -10.11
C SER A 140 -46.55 -33.86 -9.68
N THR A 141 -45.98 -33.06 -10.59
CA THR A 141 -44.76 -32.30 -10.36
C THR A 141 -45.10 -30.84 -10.24
N ILE A 142 -44.69 -30.22 -9.14
CA ILE A 142 -44.86 -28.80 -8.88
C ILE A 142 -43.47 -28.17 -8.78
N ILE A 143 -43.25 -27.17 -9.62
CA ILE A 143 -42.06 -26.33 -9.61
C ILE A 143 -42.45 -24.96 -9.05
N LEU A 144 -41.68 -24.46 -8.09
CA LEU A 144 -41.89 -23.18 -7.42
C LEU A 144 -40.72 -22.25 -7.71
N ILE A 145 -41.03 -21.12 -8.36
CA ILE A 145 -40.10 -20.02 -8.63
C ILE A 145 -40.41 -18.90 -7.63
N PRO A 146 -39.46 -18.51 -6.75
CA PRO A 146 -39.69 -17.41 -5.82
C PRO A 146 -39.79 -16.08 -6.57
N ILE A 147 -40.85 -15.31 -6.31
CA ILE A 147 -41.04 -13.99 -6.90
C ILE A 147 -40.67 -12.91 -5.89
N HIS A 148 -41.32 -12.92 -4.73
CA HIS A 148 -41.17 -11.86 -3.72
C HIS A 148 -41.19 -12.46 -2.32
N GLU A 149 -40.21 -12.11 -1.51
CA GLU A 149 -40.13 -12.52 -0.10
C GLU A 149 -41.07 -11.65 0.73
N ASP A 150 -41.96 -12.27 1.50
CA ASP A 150 -42.96 -11.59 2.33
C ASP A 150 -42.94 -12.21 3.74
N TYR A 151 -41.95 -11.83 4.53
CA TYR A 151 -41.79 -12.29 5.90
C TYR A 151 -42.65 -11.48 6.86
N ARG A 152 -43.24 -12.16 7.84
CA ARG A 152 -43.97 -11.53 8.96
C ARG A 152 -43.07 -10.66 9.85
N ILE A 153 -41.78 -11.02 9.92
CA ILE A 153 -40.75 -10.35 10.71
C ILE A 153 -39.69 -9.81 9.76
N GLN A 154 -39.32 -8.54 9.92
CA GLN A 154 -38.27 -7.89 9.13
C GLN A 154 -37.11 -7.49 10.04
N ASN A 155 -35.88 -7.87 9.66
CA ASN A 155 -34.65 -7.55 10.38
C ASN A 155 -33.46 -7.53 9.42
N GLN A 156 -32.23 -7.62 9.94
CA GLN A 156 -31.02 -7.64 9.12
C GLN A 156 -30.92 -8.86 8.18
N TYR A 157 -31.60 -9.96 8.49
CA TYR A 157 -31.57 -11.21 7.71
C TYR A 157 -32.84 -11.46 6.87
N LEU A 158 -33.98 -10.98 7.34
CA LEU A 158 -35.29 -11.13 6.70
C LEU A 158 -35.76 -9.78 6.18
N ARG A 159 -35.90 -9.63 4.87
CA ARG A 159 -36.37 -8.39 4.24
C ARG A 159 -37.40 -8.71 3.17
N ASN A 160 -38.46 -7.92 3.12
CA ASN A 160 -39.51 -8.13 2.14
C ASN A 160 -39.09 -7.44 0.84
N THR A 161 -38.60 -8.24 -0.10
CA THR A 161 -38.03 -7.78 -1.38
C THR A 161 -38.28 -8.80 -2.48
N PHE A 162 -38.31 -8.36 -3.74
CA PHE A 162 -38.25 -9.29 -4.88
C PHE A 162 -37.00 -10.17 -4.82
N HIS A 163 -37.12 -11.41 -5.28
CA HIS A 163 -36.02 -12.37 -5.25
C HIS A 163 -34.84 -11.85 -6.08
N THR A 164 -33.61 -12.05 -5.59
CA THR A 164 -32.38 -11.49 -6.19
C THR A 164 -32.11 -11.92 -7.62
N ASP A 165 -32.70 -13.04 -8.04
CA ASP A 165 -32.57 -13.55 -9.40
C ASP A 165 -33.50 -12.84 -10.40
N LEU A 166 -34.52 -12.13 -9.90
CA LEU A 166 -35.49 -11.41 -10.73
C LEU A 166 -35.19 -9.91 -10.76
N LEU A 167 -34.82 -9.33 -9.61
CA LEU A 167 -34.48 -7.91 -9.45
C LEU A 167 -33.40 -7.71 -8.38
N ASP A 168 -32.61 -6.65 -8.55
CA ASP A 168 -31.57 -6.26 -7.60
C ASP A 168 -32.13 -5.63 -6.30
N LYS A 169 -31.33 -5.68 -5.23
CA LYS A 169 -31.71 -5.37 -3.83
C LYS A 169 -32.19 -3.91 -3.55
N GLY A 170 -32.22 -3.02 -4.55
CA GLY A 170 -32.63 -1.60 -4.44
C GLY A 170 -34.12 -1.32 -4.72
N ASN A 171 -34.86 -2.31 -5.23
CA ASN A 171 -36.29 -2.35 -5.57
C ASN A 171 -37.10 -1.03 -5.55
N THR A 172 -37.34 -0.50 -6.75
CA THR A 172 -38.36 0.51 -7.10
C THR A 172 -39.79 -0.05 -7.14
N LEU A 173 -39.96 -1.37 -6.99
CA LEU A 173 -41.23 -2.06 -7.19
C LEU A 173 -41.82 -2.60 -5.90
N ALA A 174 -43.15 -2.60 -5.83
CA ALA A 174 -43.95 -3.34 -4.86
C ALA A 174 -45.03 -4.14 -5.61
N ILE A 175 -45.51 -5.24 -5.04
CA ILE A 175 -46.68 -5.93 -5.57
C ILE A 175 -47.90 -5.00 -5.43
N ALA A 176 -48.66 -4.83 -6.50
CA ALA A 176 -49.85 -4.00 -6.52
C ALA A 176 -51.04 -4.75 -5.91
N GLU A 177 -51.80 -4.04 -5.08
CA GLU A 177 -53.13 -4.43 -4.63
C GLU A 177 -54.15 -4.10 -5.72
N PHE A 178 -55.32 -4.74 -5.64
CA PHE A 178 -56.39 -4.56 -6.63
C PHE A 178 -56.90 -3.11 -6.75
N THR A 179 -56.70 -2.30 -5.70
CA THR A 179 -57.16 -0.90 -5.62
C THR A 179 -56.12 0.11 -6.11
N ASP A 180 -54.88 -0.31 -6.39
CA ASP A 180 -53.81 0.58 -6.81
C ASP A 180 -54.01 1.06 -8.25
N LYS A 181 -53.68 2.32 -8.50
CA LYS A 181 -53.66 2.95 -9.83
C LYS A 181 -52.22 2.95 -10.37
N ASP A 182 -52.06 3.04 -11.69
CA ASP A 182 -50.76 3.08 -12.38
C ASP A 182 -49.88 1.84 -12.12
N VAL A 183 -50.42 0.67 -12.47
CA VAL A 183 -49.78 -0.64 -12.30
C VAL A 183 -49.25 -1.19 -13.63
N TYR A 184 -48.22 -2.02 -13.56
CA TYR A 184 -47.71 -2.80 -14.68
C TYR A 184 -48.08 -4.28 -14.49
N HIS A 185 -48.71 -4.88 -15.50
CA HIS A 185 -49.13 -6.29 -15.46
C HIS A 185 -47.99 -7.22 -15.91
N ILE A 186 -47.61 -8.16 -15.05
CA ILE A 186 -46.60 -9.17 -15.34
C ILE A 186 -47.29 -10.43 -15.85
N HIS A 187 -46.82 -10.95 -16.99
CA HIS A 187 -47.34 -12.15 -17.62
C HIS A 187 -46.30 -13.27 -17.61
N ASP A 188 -46.78 -14.50 -17.66
CA ASP A 188 -45.94 -15.66 -17.95
C ASP A 188 -45.49 -15.65 -19.42
N ARG A 189 -44.59 -16.57 -19.78
CA ARG A 189 -44.07 -16.74 -21.14
C ARG A 189 -45.15 -17.05 -22.18
N ASN A 190 -46.30 -17.59 -21.76
CA ASN A 190 -47.46 -17.87 -22.60
C ASN A 190 -48.46 -16.71 -22.64
N GLN A 191 -48.09 -15.52 -22.16
CA GLN A 191 -48.93 -14.31 -22.08
C GLN A 191 -50.12 -14.45 -21.13
N LYS A 192 -50.08 -15.39 -20.17
CA LYS A 192 -51.08 -15.51 -19.11
C LYS A 192 -50.75 -14.52 -17.99
N TYR A 193 -51.73 -13.74 -17.55
CA TYR A 193 -51.57 -12.82 -16.43
C TYR A 193 -51.19 -13.56 -15.12
N LEU A 194 -50.17 -13.06 -14.41
CA LEU A 194 -49.74 -13.59 -13.11
C LEU A 194 -50.11 -12.64 -11.96
N PHE A 195 -49.53 -11.44 -11.97
CA PHE A 195 -49.73 -10.42 -10.94
C PHE A 195 -49.38 -9.03 -11.49
N SER A 196 -49.66 -7.99 -10.70
CA SER A 196 -49.34 -6.61 -11.06
C SER A 196 -48.33 -6.02 -10.09
N VAL A 197 -47.49 -5.10 -10.57
CA VAL A 197 -46.53 -4.35 -9.76
C VAL A 197 -46.82 -2.86 -9.83
N LYS A 198 -46.47 -2.14 -8.77
CA LYS A 198 -46.55 -0.68 -8.65
C LYS A 198 -45.22 -0.09 -8.21
N ALA A 199 -45.06 1.22 -8.35
CA ALA A 199 -43.93 1.93 -7.77
C ALA A 199 -43.98 1.86 -6.23
N SER A 200 -42.86 1.53 -5.60
CA SER A 200 -42.75 1.42 -4.14
C SER A 200 -42.81 2.80 -3.47
N PRO A 201 -43.68 3.02 -2.47
CA PRO A 201 -43.81 4.31 -1.79
C PRO A 201 -42.61 4.68 -0.90
N ARG A 202 -41.67 3.75 -0.67
CA ARG A 202 -40.46 3.98 0.15
C ARG A 202 -39.36 4.76 -0.59
N ILE A 203 -39.55 5.07 -1.87
CA ILE A 203 -38.53 5.70 -2.72
C ILE A 203 -39.03 7.07 -3.16
N ASN A 204 -38.79 8.07 -2.31
CA ASN A 204 -38.81 9.48 -2.74
C ASN A 204 -37.50 9.88 -3.44
N HIS A 205 -36.52 8.96 -3.54
CA HIS A 205 -35.18 9.26 -4.04
C HIS A 205 -34.87 8.48 -5.31
N ARG A 206 -34.53 9.21 -6.36
CA ARG A 206 -34.17 8.68 -7.66
C ARG A 206 -32.89 7.84 -7.60
N GLU A 207 -32.94 6.60 -8.10
CA GLU A 207 -31.73 5.80 -8.30
C GLU A 207 -30.92 6.36 -9.47
N ILE A 208 -29.72 6.86 -9.17
CA ILE A 208 -28.80 7.37 -10.19
C ILE A 208 -28.18 6.17 -10.91
N SER A 209 -28.35 6.09 -12.23
CA SER A 209 -27.74 5.01 -13.01
C SER A 209 -26.21 5.11 -12.99
N GLY A 210 -25.52 3.97 -13.00
CA GLY A 210 -24.04 3.96 -13.08
C GLY A 210 -23.52 4.72 -14.31
N PHE A 211 -24.28 4.71 -15.41
CA PHE A 211 -23.97 5.50 -16.61
C PHE A 211 -24.00 7.01 -16.32
N GLU A 212 -25.01 7.50 -15.60
CA GLU A 212 -25.09 8.90 -15.18
C GLU A 212 -23.88 9.30 -14.33
N ILE A 213 -23.51 8.49 -13.33
CA ILE A 213 -22.31 8.71 -12.51
C ILE A 213 -21.06 8.79 -13.40
N THR A 214 -20.90 7.88 -14.36
CA THR A 214 -19.75 7.91 -15.27
C THR A 214 -19.68 9.17 -16.11
N LEU A 215 -20.81 9.68 -16.61
CA LEU A 215 -20.85 10.94 -17.36
C LEU A 215 -20.44 12.13 -16.49
N TRP A 216 -20.91 12.20 -15.25
CA TRP A 216 -20.50 13.23 -14.30
C TRP A 216 -19.02 13.18 -13.98
N VAL A 217 -18.48 11.98 -13.73
CA VAL A 217 -17.05 11.77 -13.50
C VAL A 217 -16.22 12.17 -14.73
N LEU A 218 -16.63 11.78 -15.93
CA LEU A 218 -15.96 12.15 -17.18
C LEU A 218 -16.01 13.66 -17.44
N SER A 219 -17.14 14.30 -17.15
CA SER A 219 -17.30 15.76 -17.22
C SER A 219 -16.34 16.46 -16.26
N LEU A 220 -16.33 16.05 -14.99
CA LEU A 220 -15.40 16.59 -13.98
C LEU A 220 -13.94 16.36 -14.38
N LEU A 221 -13.58 15.19 -14.91
CA LEU A 221 -12.24 14.90 -15.41
C LEU A 221 -11.86 15.79 -16.58
N ALA A 222 -12.77 16.01 -17.54
CA ALA A 222 -12.55 16.92 -18.66
C ALA A 222 -12.32 18.36 -18.18
N LEU A 223 -13.10 18.83 -17.20
CA LEU A 223 -12.91 20.13 -16.56
C LEU A 223 -11.55 20.22 -15.86
N CYS A 224 -11.16 19.21 -15.08
CA CYS A 224 -9.87 19.15 -14.40
C CYS A 224 -8.70 19.18 -15.39
N LEU A 225 -8.82 18.46 -16.53
CA LEU A 225 -7.83 18.48 -17.60
C LEU A 225 -7.73 19.85 -18.27
N LEU A 226 -8.87 20.52 -18.51
CA LEU A 226 -8.92 21.87 -19.05
C LEU A 226 -8.23 22.87 -18.12
N ILE A 227 -8.58 22.86 -16.83
CA ILE A 227 -7.97 23.71 -15.79
C ILE A 227 -6.46 23.44 -15.74
N SER A 228 -6.03 22.18 -15.70
CA SER A 228 -4.61 21.79 -15.70
C SER A 228 -3.87 22.32 -16.94
N ASN A 229 -4.49 22.25 -18.13
CA ASN A 229 -3.90 22.76 -19.37
C ASN A 229 -3.73 24.30 -19.33
N ILE A 230 -4.71 25.03 -18.81
CA ILE A 230 -4.64 26.48 -18.63
C ILE A 230 -3.55 26.86 -17.62
N CYS A 231 -3.47 26.15 -16.49
CA CYS A 231 -2.44 26.36 -15.48
C CYS A 231 -1.03 26.13 -16.05
N ASN A 232 -0.82 25.03 -16.78
CA ASN A 232 0.44 24.72 -17.44
C ASN A 232 0.84 25.81 -18.45
N TYR A 233 -0.12 26.36 -19.18
CA TYR A 233 0.12 27.48 -20.10
C TYR A 233 0.55 28.77 -19.40
N LEU A 234 -0.12 29.14 -18.32
CA LEU A 234 0.23 30.30 -17.50
C LEU A 234 1.63 30.12 -16.87
N ALA A 235 1.92 28.92 -16.38
CA ALA A 235 3.23 28.56 -15.83
C ALA A 235 4.35 28.64 -16.88
N LEU A 236 4.11 28.18 -18.11
CA LEU A 236 5.06 28.30 -19.22
C LEU A 236 5.33 29.77 -19.62
N LYS A 237 4.33 30.65 -19.50
CA LYS A 237 4.47 32.10 -19.70
C LYS A 237 5.11 32.85 -18.52
N ARG A 238 5.76 32.13 -17.58
CA ARG A 238 6.39 32.68 -16.36
C ARG A 238 5.43 33.37 -15.38
N LYS A 239 4.12 33.15 -15.49
CA LYS A 239 3.11 33.65 -14.54
C LYS A 239 2.70 32.55 -13.56
N LEU A 240 3.67 32.01 -12.79
CA LEU A 240 3.46 30.84 -11.94
C LEU A 240 2.51 31.11 -10.75
N LEU A 241 2.67 32.25 -10.08
CA LEU A 241 1.77 32.67 -8.99
C LEU A 241 0.31 32.76 -9.47
N TRP A 242 0.08 33.37 -10.63
CA TRP A 242 -1.25 33.44 -11.24
C TRP A 242 -1.80 32.06 -11.62
N ALA A 243 -0.95 31.13 -12.07
CA ALA A 243 -1.37 29.76 -12.34
C ALA A 243 -1.82 29.04 -11.05
N CYS A 244 -1.07 29.20 -9.95
CA CYS A 244 -1.45 28.62 -8.65
C CYS A 244 -2.73 29.25 -8.09
N LEU A 245 -2.88 30.57 -8.19
CA LEU A 245 -4.10 31.27 -7.77
C LEU A 245 -5.31 30.87 -8.61
N PHE A 246 -5.15 30.71 -9.93
CA PHE A 246 -6.21 30.23 -10.80
C PHE A 246 -6.63 28.79 -10.45
N LEU A 247 -5.66 27.89 -10.25
CA LEU A 247 -5.95 26.52 -9.83
C LEU A 247 -6.68 26.50 -8.48
N GLY A 248 -6.11 27.14 -7.45
CA GLY A 248 -6.72 27.21 -6.12
C GLY A 248 -8.11 27.83 -6.15
N GLY A 249 -8.28 28.96 -6.84
CA GLY A 249 -9.57 29.62 -7.01
C GLY A 249 -10.60 28.74 -7.73
N SER A 250 -10.19 28.01 -8.77
CA SER A 250 -11.09 27.10 -9.48
C SER A 250 -11.55 25.93 -8.61
N LEU A 251 -10.66 25.36 -7.78
CA LEU A 251 -10.99 24.28 -6.84
C LEU A 251 -11.97 24.76 -5.76
N VAL A 252 -11.71 25.95 -5.19
CA VAL A 252 -12.60 26.57 -4.21
C VAL A 252 -13.96 26.88 -4.84
N LEU A 253 -14.00 27.38 -6.08
CA LEU A 253 -15.25 27.66 -6.79
C LEU A 253 -16.06 26.38 -7.04
N ILE A 254 -15.41 25.31 -7.50
CA ILE A 254 -16.07 24.00 -7.70
C ILE A 254 -16.66 23.51 -6.38
N ARG A 255 -15.92 23.61 -5.27
CA ARG A 255 -16.41 23.20 -3.95
C ARG A 255 -17.49 24.11 -3.40
N PHE A 256 -17.40 25.42 -3.62
CA PHE A 256 -18.44 26.36 -3.25
C PHE A 256 -19.75 26.05 -3.99
N ILE A 257 -19.67 25.78 -5.30
CA ILE A 257 -20.85 25.39 -6.08
C ILE A 257 -21.48 24.11 -5.52
N ASN A 258 -20.65 23.12 -5.19
CA ASN A 258 -21.13 21.85 -4.67
C ASN A 258 -21.72 21.93 -3.26
N LEU A 259 -21.09 22.67 -2.34
CA LEU A 259 -21.55 22.77 -0.94
C LEU A 259 -22.71 23.76 -0.74
N TYR A 260 -22.79 24.83 -1.55
CA TYR A 260 -23.80 25.87 -1.38
C TYR A 260 -25.03 25.64 -2.26
N PHE A 261 -24.85 25.23 -3.52
CA PHE A 261 -25.95 24.96 -4.44
C PHE A 261 -26.32 23.48 -4.53
N HIS A 262 -25.67 22.61 -3.75
CA HIS A 262 -25.85 21.15 -3.79
C HIS A 262 -25.70 20.55 -5.19
N PHE A 263 -24.92 21.20 -6.07
CA PHE A 263 -24.78 20.80 -7.47
C PHE A 263 -23.43 20.12 -7.75
N PRO A 264 -23.40 18.94 -8.41
CA PRO A 264 -24.55 18.11 -8.76
C PRO A 264 -25.13 17.38 -7.53
N ASP A 265 -26.44 17.14 -7.53
CA ASP A 265 -27.21 16.51 -6.43
C ASP A 265 -27.00 14.98 -6.32
N LEU A 266 -25.86 14.50 -6.83
CA LEU A 266 -25.48 13.08 -6.80
C LEU A 266 -25.06 12.63 -5.39
N ALA A 267 -24.71 13.59 -4.54
CA ALA A 267 -24.16 13.34 -3.22
C ALA A 267 -25.22 12.82 -2.24
N GLU A 268 -26.48 13.24 -2.32
CA GLU A 268 -27.49 12.87 -1.32
C GLU A 268 -27.83 11.37 -1.32
N ASN A 269 -27.72 10.71 -2.47
CA ASN A 269 -28.14 9.31 -2.64
C ASN A 269 -27.02 8.29 -2.39
N VAL A 270 -25.76 8.72 -2.28
CA VAL A 270 -24.62 7.83 -2.09
C VAL A 270 -24.20 7.83 -0.62
N LYS A 271 -24.22 6.66 0.04
CA LYS A 271 -23.84 6.50 1.46
C LYS A 271 -22.51 7.17 1.83
N LEU A 272 -21.54 7.22 0.91
CA LEU A 272 -20.24 7.88 1.11
C LEU A 272 -20.37 9.37 1.47
N PHE A 273 -21.40 10.03 0.95
CA PHE A 273 -21.68 11.45 1.15
C PHE A 273 -22.76 11.70 2.21
N SER A 274 -23.28 10.64 2.85
CA SER A 274 -24.20 10.78 3.98
C SER A 274 -23.46 11.07 5.30
N PRO A 275 -24.04 11.87 6.21
CA PRO A 275 -23.43 12.19 7.50
C PRO A 275 -23.43 11.01 8.48
N THR A 276 -24.13 9.91 8.18
CA THR A 276 -24.25 8.73 9.06
C THR A 276 -22.92 8.00 9.27
N ILE A 277 -21.99 8.12 8.32
CA ILE A 277 -20.69 7.45 8.33
C ILE A 277 -19.65 8.31 9.08
N PHE A 278 -19.56 9.59 8.71
CA PHE A 278 -18.60 10.55 9.25
C PHE A 278 -19.13 11.97 9.02
N THR A 279 -19.00 12.84 10.02
CA THR A 279 -19.28 14.26 9.90
C THR A 279 -18.38 15.07 10.83
N LEU A 280 -17.95 16.25 10.39
CA LEU A 280 -17.10 17.13 11.19
C LEU A 280 -17.62 18.55 11.27
N ASN A 281 -17.80 19.22 10.12
CA ASN A 281 -18.27 20.61 10.03
C ASN A 281 -18.80 20.89 8.61
N GLY A 282 -19.27 22.11 8.33
CA GLY A 282 -19.83 22.47 7.02
C GLY A 282 -18.86 22.36 5.83
N LEU A 283 -17.54 22.27 6.05
CA LEU A 283 -16.55 22.02 4.99
C LEU A 283 -16.33 20.53 4.71
N PHE A 284 -16.60 19.69 5.72
CA PHE A 284 -16.47 18.25 5.71
C PHE A 284 -17.77 17.60 6.23
N PRO A 285 -18.90 17.76 5.51
CA PRO A 285 -20.18 17.23 5.95
C PRO A 285 -20.23 15.70 5.89
N SER A 286 -19.38 15.08 5.06
CA SER A 286 -19.32 13.64 4.85
C SER A 286 -17.89 13.11 4.65
N LEU A 287 -17.74 11.78 4.59
CA LEU A 287 -16.46 11.13 4.25
C LEU A 287 -16.03 11.41 2.80
N GLY A 288 -17.00 11.39 1.87
CA GLY A 288 -16.73 11.69 0.45
C GLY A 288 -16.19 13.11 0.25
N ASP A 289 -16.73 14.08 0.99
CA ASP A 289 -16.25 15.46 0.97
C ASP A 289 -14.82 15.61 1.49
N LEU A 290 -14.47 14.84 2.53
CA LEU A 290 -13.09 14.76 3.01
C LEU A 290 -12.15 14.21 1.92
N CYS A 291 -12.56 13.17 1.20
CA CYS A 291 -11.77 12.61 0.09
C CYS A 291 -11.56 13.62 -1.03
N ILE A 292 -12.62 14.30 -1.48
CA ILE A 292 -12.52 15.30 -2.56
C ILE A 292 -11.60 16.44 -2.15
N ASN A 293 -11.77 16.98 -0.94
CA ASN A 293 -10.95 18.08 -0.44
C ASN A 293 -9.45 17.69 -0.38
N LEU A 294 -9.13 16.49 0.13
CA LEU A 294 -7.74 16.01 0.17
C LEU A 294 -7.14 15.77 -1.22
N LEU A 295 -7.91 15.21 -2.16
CA LEU A 295 -7.47 15.03 -3.54
C LEU A 295 -7.23 16.37 -4.24
N PHE A 296 -8.06 17.38 -3.99
CA PHE A 296 -7.89 18.73 -4.52
C PHE A 296 -6.65 19.42 -3.94
N ILE A 297 -6.40 19.29 -2.63
CA ILE A 297 -5.16 19.77 -2.01
C ILE A 297 -3.95 19.03 -2.61
N CYS A 298 -4.02 17.71 -2.79
CA CYS A 298 -2.96 16.93 -3.41
C CYS A 298 -2.69 17.38 -4.84
N TRP A 299 -3.73 17.72 -5.62
CA TRP A 299 -3.57 18.22 -6.97
C TRP A 299 -2.88 19.60 -6.99
N LEU A 300 -3.31 20.54 -6.13
CA LEU A 300 -2.69 21.86 -5.99
C LEU A 300 -1.20 21.74 -5.60
N VAL A 301 -0.89 20.95 -4.58
CA VAL A 301 0.48 20.74 -4.10
C VAL A 301 1.32 20.03 -5.17
N GLY A 302 0.76 19.03 -5.86
CA GLY A 302 1.41 18.35 -6.98
C GLY A 302 1.76 19.29 -8.14
N PHE A 303 0.88 20.22 -8.47
CA PHE A 303 1.14 21.27 -9.47
C PHE A 303 2.28 22.19 -9.04
N ILE A 304 2.28 22.67 -7.79
CA ILE A 304 3.38 23.50 -7.25
C ILE A 304 4.69 22.71 -7.26
N TYR A 305 4.66 21.43 -6.87
CA TYR A 305 5.81 20.53 -6.88
C TYR A 305 6.43 20.39 -8.27
N GLN A 306 5.61 20.26 -9.31
CA GLN A 306 6.08 20.14 -10.70
C GLN A 306 6.89 21.37 -11.14
N TYR A 307 6.50 22.56 -10.72
CA TYR A 307 7.14 23.83 -11.08
C TYR A 307 8.06 24.40 -10.00
N ARG A 308 8.37 23.64 -8.94
CA ARG A 308 9.09 24.14 -7.74
C ARG A 308 10.43 24.82 -8.04
N HIS A 309 11.21 24.31 -8.99
CA HIS A 309 12.51 24.87 -9.41
C HIS A 309 12.39 26.20 -10.15
N ARG A 310 11.17 26.63 -10.52
CA ARG A 310 10.90 27.90 -11.22
C ARG A 310 10.21 28.92 -10.31
N LEU A 311 9.94 28.59 -9.04
CA LEU A 311 9.28 29.49 -8.08
C LEU A 311 10.10 30.75 -7.80
N PHE A 312 11.40 30.61 -7.56
CA PHE A 312 12.32 31.72 -7.28
C PHE A 312 13.51 31.68 -8.24
N LYS A 313 13.74 32.78 -8.97
CA LYS A 313 14.87 32.94 -9.91
C LYS A 313 16.01 33.81 -9.37
N GLN A 314 15.75 34.67 -8.40
CA GLN A 314 16.73 35.56 -7.78
C GLN A 314 16.98 35.12 -6.33
N GLN A 315 18.22 35.28 -5.86
CA GLN A 315 18.55 35.08 -4.46
C GLN A 315 17.79 36.09 -3.61
N LEU A 316 17.07 35.59 -2.61
CA LEU A 316 16.37 36.43 -1.63
C LEU A 316 17.40 37.17 -0.76
N SER A 317 17.07 38.41 -0.37
CA SER A 317 17.88 39.15 0.61
C SER A 317 17.92 38.38 1.94
N VAL A 318 18.97 38.59 2.75
CA VAL A 318 19.17 37.87 4.01
C VAL A 318 17.96 38.04 4.96
N GLN A 319 17.46 39.27 5.12
CA GLN A 319 16.31 39.58 5.98
C GLN A 319 15.03 38.89 5.49
N THR A 320 14.70 39.04 4.20
CA THR A 320 13.56 38.34 3.59
C THR A 320 13.72 36.81 3.65
N GLY A 321 14.95 36.33 3.59
CA GLY A 321 15.29 34.92 3.70
C GLY A 321 14.95 34.32 5.07
N TYR A 322 15.23 35.04 6.17
CA TYR A 322 14.85 34.59 7.51
C TYR A 322 13.33 34.55 7.70
N ILE A 323 12.61 35.56 7.20
CA ILE A 323 11.15 35.62 7.26
C ILE A 323 10.53 34.45 6.47
N VAL A 324 10.95 34.25 5.21
CA VAL A 324 10.42 33.16 4.37
C VAL A 324 10.77 31.78 4.94
N PHE A 325 11.97 31.60 5.51
CA PHE A 325 12.37 30.32 6.10
C PHE A 325 11.55 29.99 7.35
N THR A 326 11.40 30.94 8.27
CA THR A 326 10.62 30.75 9.50
C THR A 326 9.14 30.57 9.23
N SER A 327 8.55 31.38 8.33
CA SER A 327 7.15 31.25 7.93
C SER A 327 6.86 29.89 7.29
N SER A 328 7.79 29.37 6.49
CA SER A 328 7.64 28.07 5.86
C SER A 328 7.71 26.91 6.85
N ILE A 329 8.57 27.00 7.88
CA ILE A 329 8.61 26.00 8.97
C ILE A 329 7.30 26.00 9.73
N ILE A 330 6.79 27.19 10.10
CA ILE A 330 5.50 27.33 10.80
C ILE A 330 4.38 26.73 9.95
N PHE A 331 4.33 27.04 8.66
CA PHE A 331 3.33 26.49 7.74
C PHE A 331 3.42 24.97 7.63
N LEU A 332 4.63 24.41 7.57
CA LEU A 332 4.85 22.97 7.49
C LEU A 332 4.40 22.27 8.79
N LEU A 333 4.76 22.81 9.95
CA LEU A 333 4.30 22.30 11.25
C LEU A 333 2.77 22.40 11.39
N ALA A 334 2.18 23.56 11.06
CA ALA A 334 0.73 23.77 11.11
C ALA A 334 -0.02 22.81 10.17
N SER A 335 0.51 22.56 8.96
CA SER A 335 -0.07 21.59 8.02
C SER A 335 -0.03 20.16 8.58
N ALA A 336 1.07 19.76 9.22
CA ALA A 336 1.19 18.45 9.86
C ALA A 336 0.18 18.29 11.01
N THR A 337 0.04 19.31 11.86
CA THR A 337 -0.97 19.33 12.93
C THR A 337 -2.39 19.30 12.38
N GLY A 338 -2.65 20.02 11.27
CA GLY A 338 -3.95 20.01 10.60
C GLY A 338 -4.33 18.64 10.03
N PHE A 339 -3.40 17.95 9.36
CA PHE A 339 -3.63 16.57 8.89
C PHE A 339 -3.81 15.59 10.05
N LEU A 340 -3.05 15.75 11.14
CA LEU A 340 -3.21 14.94 12.34
C LEU A 340 -4.59 15.15 12.97
N TYR A 341 -5.08 16.39 13.02
CA TYR A 341 -6.42 16.72 13.51
C TYR A 341 -7.52 16.09 12.64
N LEU A 342 -7.39 16.16 11.30
CA LEU A 342 -8.33 15.50 10.40
C LEU A 342 -8.36 13.98 10.61
N PHE A 343 -7.19 13.36 10.78
CA PHE A 343 -7.10 11.91 11.03
C PHE A 343 -7.69 11.52 12.39
N ASN A 344 -7.42 12.31 13.44
CA ASN A 344 -8.06 12.13 14.76
C ASN A 344 -9.58 12.16 14.65
N ARG A 345 -10.14 13.19 14.01
CA ARG A 345 -11.58 13.35 13.85
C ARG A 345 -12.18 12.25 12.99
N LEU A 346 -11.48 11.81 11.95
CA LEU A 346 -11.90 10.68 11.15
C LEU A 346 -12.04 9.40 11.98
N VAL A 347 -11.14 9.15 12.93
CA VAL A 347 -11.21 7.97 13.80
C VAL A 347 -12.32 8.13 14.85
N ILE A 348 -12.36 9.26 15.57
CA ILE A 348 -13.29 9.46 16.71
C ILE A 348 -14.74 9.69 16.24
N ASN A 349 -14.97 10.59 15.28
CA ASN A 349 -16.32 11.00 14.86
C ASN A 349 -16.93 10.10 13.78
N SER A 350 -16.29 8.99 13.41
CA SER A 350 -16.86 8.05 12.43
C SER A 350 -17.48 6.83 13.11
N ASN A 351 -18.55 6.31 12.50
CA ASN A 351 -19.10 4.99 12.84
C ASN A 351 -18.32 3.84 12.17
N ILE A 352 -17.13 4.13 11.63
CA ILE A 352 -16.27 3.17 10.95
C ILE A 352 -15.31 2.55 11.98
N SER A 353 -15.14 1.23 11.92
CA SER A 353 -14.06 0.56 12.66
C SER A 353 -12.73 0.74 11.93
N PHE A 354 -11.73 1.23 12.67
CA PHE A 354 -10.34 1.28 12.25
C PHE A 354 -9.49 0.18 12.88
N ASP A 355 -10.13 -0.88 13.42
CA ASP A 355 -9.42 -1.98 14.09
C ASP A 355 -8.58 -2.78 13.09
N VAL A 356 -7.33 -2.35 12.96
CA VAL A 356 -6.32 -2.97 12.13
C VAL A 356 -5.95 -4.37 12.63
N ASN A 357 -6.24 -4.70 13.89
CA ASN A 357 -5.96 -6.02 14.46
C ASN A 357 -6.92 -7.10 13.96
N ASN A 358 -7.97 -6.73 13.21
CA ASN A 358 -8.75 -7.67 12.41
C ASN A 358 -9.04 -7.11 11.00
N VAL A 359 -8.11 -7.32 10.07
CA VAL A 359 -8.21 -6.78 8.69
C VAL A 359 -9.44 -7.28 7.93
N LEU A 360 -9.98 -8.46 8.27
CA LEU A 360 -11.20 -9.00 7.64
C LEU A 360 -12.47 -8.25 8.06
N ASN A 361 -12.45 -7.53 9.19
CA ASN A 361 -13.56 -6.71 9.66
C ASN A 361 -13.51 -5.27 9.12
N LEU A 362 -12.45 -4.89 8.40
CA LEU A 362 -12.34 -3.55 7.82
C LEU A 362 -13.31 -3.38 6.64
N SER A 363 -14.15 -2.35 6.73
CA SER A 363 -15.07 -1.98 5.66
C SER A 363 -14.33 -1.30 4.50
N ALA A 364 -14.97 -1.22 3.33
CA ALA A 364 -14.47 -0.42 2.21
C ALA A 364 -14.25 1.07 2.60
N TYR A 365 -15.08 1.60 3.51
CA TYR A 365 -14.93 2.96 4.03
C TYR A 365 -13.74 3.09 4.98
N SER A 366 -13.43 2.04 5.77
CA SER A 366 -12.21 1.97 6.59
C SER A 366 -10.97 2.06 5.71
N LEU A 367 -10.93 1.26 4.63
CA LEU A 367 -9.84 1.27 3.66
C LEU A 367 -9.71 2.64 2.96
N LEU A 368 -10.83 3.28 2.61
CA LEU A 368 -10.85 4.62 2.05
C LEU A 368 -10.28 5.66 3.03
N GLY A 369 -10.64 5.58 4.32
CA GLY A 369 -10.08 6.44 5.36
C GLY A 369 -8.56 6.27 5.52
N VAL A 370 -8.07 5.03 5.51
CA VAL A 370 -6.64 4.72 5.53
C VAL A 370 -5.94 5.24 4.27
N LEU A 371 -6.56 5.08 3.09
CA LEU A 371 -6.05 5.63 1.83
C LEU A 371 -5.91 7.16 1.90
N MET A 372 -6.89 7.85 2.50
CA MET A 372 -6.81 9.30 2.70
C MET A 372 -5.68 9.70 3.65
N ALA A 373 -5.38 8.90 4.68
CA ALA A 373 -4.18 9.10 5.50
C ALA A 373 -2.89 8.96 4.67
N CYS A 374 -2.82 8.01 3.73
CA CYS A 374 -1.69 7.91 2.78
C CYS A 374 -1.55 9.17 1.91
N PHE A 375 -2.66 9.74 1.43
CA PHE A 375 -2.64 11.02 0.71
C PHE A 375 -2.15 12.18 1.58
N CYS A 376 -2.54 12.23 2.87
CA CYS A 376 -2.01 13.23 3.81
C CYS A 376 -0.47 13.14 3.91
N PHE A 377 0.08 11.93 4.05
CA PHE A 377 1.55 11.73 4.04
C PHE A 377 2.19 12.14 2.72
N LEU A 378 1.56 11.84 1.58
CA LEU A 378 2.05 12.26 0.25
C LEU A 378 2.06 13.78 0.12
N ILE A 379 0.96 14.45 0.49
CA ILE A 379 0.84 15.91 0.45
C ILE A 379 1.95 16.53 1.30
N PHE A 380 2.09 16.05 2.53
CA PHE A 380 3.13 16.51 3.45
C PHE A 380 4.54 16.30 2.88
N TYR A 381 4.83 15.13 2.31
CA TYR A 381 6.12 14.84 1.66
C TYR A 381 6.40 15.80 0.49
N LEU A 382 5.41 16.06 -0.36
CA LEU A 382 5.55 17.00 -1.47
C LEU A 382 5.76 18.44 -0.99
N MET A 383 5.03 18.87 0.04
CA MET A 383 5.22 20.19 0.68
C MET A 383 6.63 20.32 1.28
N ALA A 384 7.13 19.28 1.95
CA ALA A 384 8.49 19.26 2.48
C ALA A 384 9.55 19.39 1.36
N ASP A 385 9.38 18.72 0.21
CA ASP A 385 10.31 18.87 -0.92
C ASP A 385 10.24 20.25 -1.59
N ILE A 386 9.04 20.84 -1.70
CA ILE A 386 8.86 22.22 -2.15
C ILE A 386 9.61 23.17 -1.22
N PHE A 387 9.43 23.03 0.10
CA PHE A 387 10.13 23.83 1.10
C PHE A 387 11.66 23.69 1.00
N LEU A 388 12.17 22.46 0.88
CA LEU A 388 13.59 22.21 0.72
C LEU A 388 14.14 22.83 -0.56
N THR A 389 13.36 22.86 -1.64
CA THR A 389 13.73 23.53 -2.89
C THR A 389 13.81 25.05 -2.69
N ILE A 390 12.79 25.67 -2.07
CA ILE A 390 12.78 27.11 -1.77
C ILE A 390 14.00 27.48 -0.90
N ASN A 391 14.35 26.62 0.04
CA ASN A 391 15.51 26.80 0.93
C ASN A 391 16.86 26.86 0.18
N THR A 392 16.97 26.25 -1.01
CA THR A 392 18.19 26.38 -1.83
C THR A 392 18.38 27.79 -2.40
N CYS A 393 17.31 28.58 -2.53
CA CYS A 393 17.35 29.97 -3.01
C CYS A 393 17.63 31.01 -1.91
N ILE A 394 17.66 30.59 -0.63
CA ILE A 394 17.83 31.46 0.55
C ILE A 394 19.31 31.52 0.97
N ASN A 395 19.88 32.73 1.02
CA ASN A 395 21.29 32.98 1.38
C ASN A 395 21.52 33.03 2.91
N ILE A 396 21.31 31.93 3.62
CA ILE A 396 21.60 31.77 5.06
C ILE A 396 22.60 30.61 5.27
N ARG A 397 23.51 30.74 6.25
CA ARG A 397 24.46 29.67 6.61
C ARG A 397 23.72 28.36 6.97
N LYS A 398 24.16 27.22 6.42
CA LYS A 398 23.54 25.90 6.63
C LYS A 398 23.37 25.53 8.12
N LYS A 399 24.35 25.86 8.96
CA LYS A 399 24.28 25.64 10.42
C LYS A 399 23.15 26.43 11.07
N ALA A 400 22.97 27.70 10.71
CA ALA A 400 21.90 28.54 11.25
C ALA A 400 20.50 28.01 10.85
N LYS A 401 20.35 27.56 9.59
CA LYS A 401 19.11 26.92 9.12
C LYS A 401 18.74 25.68 9.95
N LEU A 402 19.74 24.82 10.24
CA LEU A 402 19.53 23.62 11.05
C LEU A 402 19.16 23.96 12.49
N ILE A 403 19.84 24.92 13.12
CA ILE A 403 19.54 25.34 14.49
C ILE A 403 18.13 25.91 14.60
N ILE A 404 17.73 26.81 13.70
CA ILE A 404 16.37 27.40 13.70
C ILE A 404 15.31 26.32 13.49
N PHE A 405 15.55 25.38 12.59
CA PHE A 405 14.63 24.26 12.36
C PHE A 405 14.49 23.37 13.60
N LEU A 406 15.60 22.95 14.22
CA LEU A 406 15.57 22.13 15.43
C LEU A 406 14.91 22.88 16.60
N ALA A 407 15.22 24.16 16.79
CA ALA A 407 14.61 24.99 17.82
C ALA A 407 13.09 25.11 17.64
N ALA A 408 12.62 25.31 16.39
CA ALA A 408 11.19 25.36 16.09
C ALA A 408 10.47 24.03 16.35
N VAL A 409 11.10 22.89 16.03
CA VAL A 409 10.56 21.56 16.30
C VAL A 409 10.49 21.29 17.81
N VAL A 410 11.55 21.62 18.56
CA VAL A 410 11.56 21.47 20.02
C VAL A 410 10.48 22.35 20.65
N LEU A 411 10.38 23.63 20.23
CA LEU A 411 9.35 24.53 20.72
C LEU A 411 7.93 24.01 20.44
N ALA A 412 7.66 23.54 19.22
CA ALA A 412 6.36 22.94 18.88
C ALA A 412 6.07 21.68 19.71
N THR A 413 7.09 20.86 19.98
CA THR A 413 6.96 19.66 20.84
C THR A 413 6.63 20.04 22.27
N VAL A 414 7.31 21.05 22.84
CA VAL A 414 7.06 21.54 24.20
C VAL A 414 5.67 22.19 24.32
N ILE A 415 5.27 23.01 23.35
CA ILE A 415 3.93 23.61 23.31
C ILE A 415 2.87 22.50 23.27
N TYR A 416 3.03 21.50 22.41
CA TYR A 416 2.07 20.40 22.33
C TYR A 416 2.03 19.58 23.62
N ALA A 417 3.18 19.26 24.21
CA ALA A 417 3.28 18.52 25.48
C ALA A 417 2.77 19.31 26.70
N TYR A 418 2.58 20.63 26.57
CA TYR A 418 1.96 21.44 27.62
C TYR A 418 0.43 21.35 27.58
N PHE A 419 -0.18 21.33 26.39
CA PHE A 419 -1.64 21.23 26.23
C PHE A 419 -2.16 19.78 26.19
N TYR A 420 -1.31 18.85 25.79
CA TYR A 420 -1.61 17.43 25.59
C TYR A 420 -0.46 16.58 26.15
N GLU A 421 -0.53 15.26 25.99
CA GLU A 421 0.57 14.38 26.40
C GLU A 421 1.79 14.49 25.45
N PHE A 422 2.99 14.28 26.02
CA PHE A 422 4.23 14.25 25.25
C PHE A 422 4.18 13.15 24.20
N THR A 423 4.41 13.53 22.93
CA THR A 423 4.45 12.56 21.82
C THR A 423 5.64 12.86 20.91
N ALA A 424 6.29 11.81 20.39
CA ALA A 424 7.44 11.93 19.49
C ALA A 424 7.08 12.41 18.07
N PHE A 425 5.83 12.87 17.85
CA PHE A 425 5.28 13.18 16.54
C PHE A 425 6.13 14.20 15.74
N TYR A 426 6.39 15.37 16.32
CA TYR A 426 7.17 16.42 15.63
C TYR A 426 8.64 16.04 15.45
N LEU A 427 9.20 15.22 16.35
CA LEU A 427 10.57 14.70 16.23
C LEU A 427 10.71 13.71 15.07
N LEU A 428 9.75 12.78 14.92
CA LEU A 428 9.71 11.83 13.80
C LEU A 428 9.47 12.55 12.47
N LEU A 429 8.61 13.58 12.46
CA LEU A 429 8.39 14.43 11.30
C LEU A 429 9.67 15.17 10.88
N ALA A 430 10.43 15.68 11.87
CA ALA A 430 11.70 16.32 11.62
C ALA A 430 12.74 15.35 11.04
N LEU A 431 12.78 14.10 11.51
CA LEU A 431 13.64 13.06 10.96
C LEU A 431 13.36 12.81 9.47
N LEU A 432 12.09 12.76 9.07
CA LEU A 432 11.68 12.63 7.66
C LEU A 432 12.24 13.79 6.81
N ILE A 433 12.09 15.02 7.29
CA ILE A 433 12.60 16.23 6.60
C ILE A 433 14.12 16.21 6.53
N ILE A 434 14.82 15.78 7.59
CA ILE A 434 16.28 15.67 7.62
C ILE A 434 16.79 14.63 6.62
N ILE A 435 16.17 13.45 6.57
CA ILE A 435 16.52 12.40 5.58
C ILE A 435 16.36 12.94 4.17
N ARG A 436 15.24 13.63 3.89
CA ARG A 436 14.99 14.24 2.58
C ARG A 436 15.96 15.38 2.28
N ALA A 437 16.25 16.24 3.25
CA ALA A 437 17.21 17.35 3.11
C ALA A 437 18.61 16.83 2.78
N HIS A 438 19.05 15.76 3.43
CA HIS A 438 20.32 15.11 3.15
C HIS A 438 20.39 14.60 1.71
N ALA A 439 19.33 13.96 1.22
CA ALA A 439 19.24 13.51 -0.18
C ALA A 439 19.31 14.67 -1.18
N THR A 440 18.64 15.79 -0.89
CA THR A 440 18.66 16.99 -1.75
C THR A 440 20.03 17.65 -1.79
N LEU A 441 20.76 17.68 -0.67
CA LEU A 441 22.08 18.32 -0.59
C LEU A 441 23.21 17.48 -1.19
N HIS A 442 23.18 16.15 -1.07
CA HIS A 442 24.29 15.27 -1.47
C HIS A 442 24.04 14.45 -2.74
N TYR A 443 22.78 14.19 -3.11
CA TYR A 443 22.42 13.25 -4.19
C TYR A 443 21.57 13.88 -5.30
N GLN A 444 21.70 15.19 -5.53
CA GLN A 444 20.93 15.94 -6.54
C GLN A 444 19.40 15.72 -6.42
N GLY A 445 18.90 15.38 -5.23
CA GLY A 445 17.48 15.11 -4.98
C GLY A 445 17.00 13.68 -5.24
N ASN A 446 17.85 12.76 -5.68
CA ASN A 446 17.49 11.34 -5.82
C ASN A 446 17.53 10.62 -4.46
N LEU A 447 16.46 9.92 -4.11
CA LEU A 447 16.41 9.08 -2.90
C LEU A 447 17.12 7.75 -3.18
N SER A 448 17.97 7.32 -2.25
CA SER A 448 18.40 5.93 -2.20
C SER A 448 17.23 5.05 -1.77
N VAL A 449 17.26 3.77 -2.18
CA VAL A 449 16.25 2.78 -1.74
C VAL A 449 16.17 2.72 -0.21
N LEU A 450 17.32 2.83 0.47
CA LEU A 450 17.40 2.87 1.93
C LEU A 450 16.63 4.07 2.52
N ALA A 451 16.89 5.28 2.02
CA ALA A 451 16.22 6.49 2.50
C ALA A 451 14.70 6.44 2.25
N TYR A 452 14.29 5.84 1.13
CA TYR A 452 12.88 5.64 0.80
C TYR A 452 12.18 4.69 1.79
N ILE A 453 12.79 3.53 2.05
CA ILE A 453 12.28 2.57 3.05
C ILE A 453 12.23 3.22 4.44
N SER A 454 13.26 3.98 4.83
CA SER A 454 13.28 4.70 6.12
C SER A 454 12.13 5.71 6.24
N ILE A 455 11.80 6.46 5.17
CA ILE A 455 10.65 7.38 5.16
C ILE A 455 9.34 6.61 5.38
N ILE A 456 9.16 5.48 4.70
CA ILE A 456 7.95 4.64 4.88
C ILE A 456 7.86 4.12 6.32
N ILE A 457 8.96 3.63 6.89
CA ILE A 457 9.01 3.15 8.28
C ILE A 457 8.63 4.28 9.26
N ILE A 458 9.18 5.48 9.07
CA ILE A 458 8.85 6.64 9.94
C ILE A 458 7.37 7.02 9.81
N CYS A 459 6.82 7.10 8.60
CA CYS A 459 5.40 7.37 8.39
C CYS A 459 4.51 6.29 9.03
N SER A 460 4.89 5.02 8.92
CA SER A 460 4.17 3.89 9.50
C SER A 460 4.21 3.92 11.02
N LEU A 461 5.34 4.32 11.61
CA LEU A 461 5.49 4.51 13.05
C LEU A 461 4.61 5.67 13.55
N ILE A 462 4.61 6.80 12.84
CA ILE A 462 3.72 7.95 13.15
C ILE A 462 2.25 7.52 13.10
N ALA A 463 1.84 6.85 12.01
CA ALA A 463 0.47 6.41 11.82
C ALA A 463 0.04 5.40 12.88
N SER A 464 0.91 4.44 13.22
CA SER A 464 0.65 3.43 14.25
C SER A 464 0.46 4.04 15.64
N ILE A 465 1.40 4.86 16.10
CA ILE A 465 1.32 5.51 17.42
C ILE A 465 0.03 6.33 17.50
N LYS A 466 -0.25 7.14 16.47
CA LYS A 466 -1.41 8.03 16.48
C LYS A 466 -2.74 7.31 16.29
N LEU A 467 -2.82 6.25 15.50
CA LEU A 467 -4.03 5.45 15.40
C LEU A 467 -4.36 4.82 16.76
N ASN A 468 -3.37 4.18 17.42
CA ASN A 468 -3.60 3.54 18.70
C ASN A 468 -3.95 4.55 19.81
N ASP A 469 -3.34 5.74 19.81
CA ASP A 469 -3.74 6.86 20.69
C ASP A 469 -5.22 7.23 20.47
N PHE A 470 -5.64 7.39 19.21
CA PHE A 470 -7.01 7.81 18.86
C PHE A 470 -8.05 6.71 19.12
N GLU A 471 -7.70 5.46 18.85
CA GLU A 471 -8.55 4.31 19.19
C GLU A 471 -8.72 4.16 20.68
N THR A 472 -7.67 4.39 21.48
CA THR A 472 -7.77 4.37 22.95
C THR A 472 -8.74 5.44 23.45
N ILE A 473 -8.71 6.65 22.90
CA ILE A 473 -9.66 7.72 23.27
C ILE A 473 -11.09 7.33 22.90
N LYS A 474 -11.30 6.86 21.67
CA LYS A 474 -12.62 6.40 21.19
C LYS A 474 -13.16 5.22 22.02
N GLU A 475 -12.27 4.32 22.42
CA GLU A 475 -12.56 3.17 23.26
C GLU A 475 -13.02 3.59 24.66
N GLN A 476 -12.33 4.55 25.28
CA GLN A 476 -12.73 5.08 26.58
C GLN A 476 -14.12 5.73 26.54
N GLU A 477 -14.41 6.53 25.51
CA GLU A 477 -15.74 7.12 25.30
C GLU A 477 -16.82 6.04 25.09
N THR A 478 -16.50 5.00 24.33
CA THR A 478 -17.39 3.85 24.11
C THR A 478 -17.66 3.10 25.42
N ARG A 479 -16.64 2.90 26.26
CA ARG A 479 -16.77 2.21 27.54
C ARG A 479 -17.56 3.03 28.57
N ILE A 480 -17.40 4.35 28.58
CA ILE A 480 -18.23 5.27 29.37
C ILE A 480 -19.69 5.21 28.90
N SER A 481 -19.92 5.24 27.58
CA SER A 481 -21.27 5.07 27.02
C SER A 481 -21.89 3.73 27.40
N LEU A 482 -21.10 2.65 27.49
CA LEU A 482 -21.57 1.36 27.99
C LEU A 482 -22.03 1.46 29.45
N ILE A 483 -21.24 2.07 30.33
CA ILE A 483 -21.64 2.25 31.74
C ILE A 483 -22.93 3.05 31.86
N HIS A 484 -23.11 4.12 31.07
CA HIS A 484 -24.39 4.84 31.04
C HIS A 484 -25.56 3.95 30.64
N GLN A 485 -25.38 3.09 29.63
CA GLN A 485 -26.41 2.11 29.26
C GLN A 485 -26.65 1.03 30.32
N LEU A 486 -25.62 0.62 31.06
CA LEU A 486 -25.72 -0.33 32.16
C LEU A 486 -26.33 0.27 33.43
N GLU A 487 -26.14 1.58 33.67
CA GLU A 487 -26.69 2.32 34.82
C GLU A 487 -28.18 2.64 34.65
N ASP A 488 -28.58 3.15 33.47
CA ASP A 488 -29.95 3.64 33.27
C ASP A 488 -31.01 2.54 33.20
N GLY A 489 -30.63 1.29 32.88
CA GLY A 489 -31.54 0.13 32.83
C GLY A 489 -32.77 0.28 31.91
N ASN A 490 -32.87 1.39 31.17
CA ASN A 490 -33.99 1.75 30.32
C ASN A 490 -33.79 1.09 28.95
N ASP A 491 -34.51 0.01 28.67
CA ASP A 491 -34.76 -0.36 27.28
C ASP A 491 -35.64 0.73 26.67
N ILE A 492 -35.05 1.55 25.81
CA ILE A 492 -35.81 2.49 25.01
C ILE A 492 -36.84 1.72 24.12
N ASP A 493 -36.66 0.40 23.89
CA ASP A 493 -37.38 -0.40 22.90
C ASP A 493 -38.25 -1.61 23.39
N ILE A 494 -38.29 -2.01 24.68
CA ILE A 494 -39.03 -3.23 25.09
C ILE A 494 -40.53 -3.01 25.35
N ARG A 495 -40.93 -1.78 25.70
CA ARG A 495 -42.32 -1.39 25.97
C ARG A 495 -43.34 -1.85 24.90
N PRO A 496 -43.12 -1.58 23.60
CA PRO A 496 -44.07 -2.04 22.57
C PRO A 496 -44.19 -3.56 22.50
N VAL A 497 -43.10 -4.29 22.77
CA VAL A 497 -43.09 -5.76 22.79
C VAL A 497 -43.94 -6.28 23.95
N LEU A 498 -43.70 -5.81 25.18
CA LEU A 498 -44.47 -6.22 26.36
C LEU A 498 -45.95 -5.84 26.23
N LYS A 499 -46.27 -4.67 25.67
CA LYS A 499 -47.64 -4.25 25.41
C LYS A 499 -48.34 -5.15 24.39
N ASN A 500 -47.64 -5.61 23.36
CA ASN A 500 -48.19 -6.54 22.38
C ASN A 500 -48.43 -7.93 23.01
N ILE A 501 -47.48 -8.43 23.79
CA ILE A 501 -47.61 -9.69 24.52
C ILE A 501 -48.77 -9.64 25.51
N GLU A 502 -48.89 -8.56 26.29
CA GLU A 502 -50.03 -8.33 27.18
C GLU A 502 -51.36 -8.48 26.43
N LYS A 503 -51.48 -7.84 25.25
CA LYS A 503 -52.69 -7.93 24.44
C LYS A 503 -52.95 -9.35 23.94
N GLN A 504 -51.91 -10.08 23.54
CA GLN A 504 -52.01 -11.45 23.05
C GLN A 504 -52.45 -12.41 24.17
N ILE A 505 -51.84 -12.33 25.36
CA ILE A 505 -52.16 -13.17 26.52
C ILE A 505 -53.61 -12.93 26.96
N LEU A 506 -54.07 -11.67 27.05
CA LEU A 506 -55.42 -11.36 27.51
C LEU A 506 -56.54 -11.84 26.55
N HIS A 507 -56.23 -12.04 25.27
CA HIS A 507 -57.17 -12.55 24.27
C HIS A 507 -57.00 -14.05 23.98
N ASP A 508 -56.16 -14.73 24.75
CA ASP A 508 -55.88 -16.15 24.56
C ASP A 508 -57.06 -17.01 25.01
N SER A 509 -57.64 -17.75 24.06
CA SER A 509 -58.74 -18.69 24.33
C SER A 509 -58.34 -19.89 25.18
N PHE A 510 -57.05 -20.24 25.26
CA PHE A 510 -56.55 -21.36 26.06
C PHE A 510 -56.63 -21.07 27.57
N LEU A 511 -56.37 -19.82 27.98
CA LEU A 511 -56.27 -19.46 29.39
C LEU A 511 -57.55 -19.68 30.20
N PRO A 512 -58.74 -19.23 29.75
CA PRO A 512 -59.98 -19.54 30.44
C PRO A 512 -60.26 -21.05 30.56
N GLN A 513 -59.86 -21.84 29.56
CA GLN A 513 -60.03 -23.30 29.58
C GLN A 513 -59.08 -23.97 30.57
N TYR A 514 -57.83 -23.49 30.65
CA TYR A 514 -56.84 -23.97 31.60
C TYR A 514 -57.33 -23.81 33.04
N PHE A 515 -57.76 -22.61 33.44
CA PHE A 515 -58.25 -22.31 34.79
C PHE A 515 -59.58 -22.99 35.16
N GLN A 516 -60.30 -23.57 34.20
CA GLN A 516 -61.53 -24.34 34.43
C GLN A 516 -61.28 -25.85 34.57
N SER A 517 -60.10 -26.35 34.16
CA SER A 517 -59.73 -27.76 34.29
C SER A 517 -59.30 -28.08 35.74
N PRO A 518 -59.77 -29.18 36.36
CA PRO A 518 -59.39 -29.55 37.72
C PRO A 518 -58.00 -30.20 37.83
N ASN A 519 -57.41 -30.66 36.71
CA ASN A 519 -56.09 -31.27 36.67
C ASN A 519 -55.14 -30.40 35.84
N HIS A 520 -54.06 -29.96 36.49
CA HIS A 520 -53.02 -29.15 35.87
C HIS A 520 -51.67 -29.87 35.96
N THR A 521 -50.88 -29.82 34.89
CA THR A 521 -49.50 -30.30 34.90
C THR A 521 -48.58 -29.21 35.44
N PRO A 522 -47.77 -29.47 36.48
CA PRO A 522 -46.83 -28.47 37.03
C PRO A 522 -45.89 -27.93 35.95
N GLY A 523 -45.74 -26.60 35.89
CA GLY A 523 -44.84 -25.91 34.94
C GLY A 523 -45.34 -25.85 33.49
N TYR A 524 -46.55 -26.35 33.19
CA TYR A 524 -47.07 -26.32 31.82
C TYR A 524 -47.46 -24.93 31.34
N LEU A 525 -48.09 -24.10 32.20
CA LEU A 525 -48.43 -22.73 31.80
C LEU A 525 -47.18 -21.90 31.54
N GLU A 526 -46.13 -22.12 32.34
CA GLU A 526 -44.81 -21.53 32.12
C GLU A 526 -44.22 -21.98 30.78
N TYR A 527 -44.25 -23.28 30.48
CA TYR A 527 -43.82 -23.81 29.18
C TYR A 527 -44.61 -23.18 28.01
N TYR A 528 -45.94 -23.14 28.12
CA TYR A 528 -46.83 -22.61 27.10
C TYR A 528 -46.56 -21.13 26.82
N PHE A 529 -46.45 -20.31 27.87
CA PHE A 529 -46.14 -18.89 27.72
C PHE A 529 -44.76 -18.68 27.10
N ARG A 530 -43.74 -19.45 27.52
CA ARG A 530 -42.39 -19.38 26.95
C ARG A 530 -42.39 -19.62 25.43
N LYS A 531 -43.12 -20.64 24.97
CA LYS A 531 -43.15 -21.04 23.55
C LYS A 531 -43.97 -20.08 22.68
N ILE A 532 -45.12 -19.62 23.17
CA ILE A 532 -46.06 -18.82 22.38
C ILE A 532 -45.72 -17.33 22.45
N TYR A 533 -45.46 -16.81 23.65
CA TYR A 533 -45.37 -15.36 23.91
C TYR A 533 -43.96 -14.84 24.18
N PHE A 534 -43.10 -15.64 24.81
CA PHE A 534 -41.78 -15.18 25.29
C PHE A 534 -40.60 -15.84 24.55
N ASP A 535 -40.66 -15.87 23.21
CA ASP A 535 -39.58 -16.34 22.35
C ASP A 535 -38.74 -15.18 21.77
N GLY A 536 -37.73 -15.49 20.95
CA GLY A 536 -36.91 -14.49 20.28
C GLY A 536 -36.15 -13.60 21.27
N PHE A 537 -36.33 -12.27 21.20
CA PHE A 537 -35.62 -11.30 22.07
C PHE A 537 -35.85 -11.51 23.59
N LEU A 538 -36.92 -12.20 23.98
CA LEU A 538 -37.24 -12.44 25.38
C LEU A 538 -36.61 -13.73 25.93
N SER A 539 -35.92 -14.53 25.10
CA SER A 539 -35.12 -15.68 25.56
C SER A 539 -34.01 -15.29 26.52
N ASP A 540 -33.60 -14.02 26.49
CA ASP A 540 -32.58 -13.42 27.35
C ASP A 540 -33.09 -13.15 28.77
N TYR A 541 -34.38 -13.39 29.03
CA TYR A 541 -34.99 -13.28 30.36
C TYR A 541 -35.23 -14.68 30.95
N ASN A 542 -34.88 -14.83 32.23
CA ASN A 542 -35.43 -15.88 33.07
C ASN A 542 -36.90 -15.58 33.25
N PHE A 543 -37.69 -16.56 32.84
CA PHE A 543 -39.12 -16.51 32.75
C PHE A 543 -39.69 -17.41 33.84
N LYS A 544 -40.57 -16.87 34.69
CA LYS A 544 -41.33 -17.65 35.67
C LYS A 544 -42.79 -17.24 35.63
N VAL A 545 -43.66 -18.22 35.82
CA VAL A 545 -45.11 -18.00 35.90
C VAL A 545 -45.63 -18.50 37.24
N HIS A 546 -46.34 -17.62 37.93
CA HIS A 546 -47.05 -17.95 39.16
C HIS A 546 -48.55 -17.90 38.92
N GLU A 547 -49.24 -18.95 39.34
CA GLU A 547 -50.64 -19.20 39.03
C GLU A 547 -51.47 -19.08 40.31
N PHE A 548 -52.45 -18.15 40.32
CA PHE A 548 -53.32 -17.92 41.46
C PHE A 548 -54.78 -18.15 41.08
N ASP A 549 -55.53 -18.80 41.96
CA ASP A 549 -56.97 -19.01 41.80
C ASP A 549 -57.77 -17.69 41.97
N SER A 550 -59.09 -17.77 41.76
CA SER A 550 -60.00 -16.63 41.95
C SER A 550 -60.02 -16.03 43.37
N SER A 551 -59.50 -16.75 44.37
CA SER A 551 -59.36 -16.29 45.76
C SER A 551 -57.97 -15.73 46.09
N GLY A 552 -57.04 -15.76 45.13
CA GLY A 552 -55.66 -15.29 45.27
C GLY A 552 -54.71 -16.32 45.90
N LYS A 553 -55.10 -17.60 45.99
CA LYS A 553 -54.24 -18.67 46.50
C LYS A 553 -53.46 -19.35 45.35
N PRO A 554 -52.19 -19.73 45.56
CA PRO A 554 -51.38 -20.37 44.53
C PRO A 554 -51.93 -21.77 44.17
N ILE A 555 -51.99 -22.09 42.88
CA ILE A 555 -52.59 -23.34 42.37
C ILE A 555 -51.57 -24.50 42.42
N LEU A 556 -50.34 -24.36 41.88
CA LEU A 556 -49.38 -25.47 41.77
C LEU A 556 -47.90 -25.19 42.09
N THR A 557 -47.42 -23.94 42.12
CA THR A 557 -45.96 -23.64 42.20
C THR A 557 -45.61 -22.64 43.31
N ASP A 558 -44.53 -22.96 44.06
CA ASP A 558 -43.93 -22.24 45.19
C ASP A 558 -44.90 -21.60 46.20
N LYS A 559 -45.07 -22.24 47.37
CA LYS A 559 -45.85 -21.69 48.51
C LYS A 559 -45.21 -20.44 49.14
N ASP A 560 -44.08 -19.98 48.62
CA ASP A 560 -43.23 -18.97 49.23
C ASP A 560 -43.64 -17.53 48.89
N PHE A 561 -44.56 -17.32 47.92
CA PHE A 561 -45.00 -15.97 47.51
C PHE A 561 -46.52 -15.82 47.53
N ALA A 562 -47.01 -14.76 48.18
CA ALA A 562 -48.42 -14.38 48.17
C ALA A 562 -48.70 -13.38 47.04
N LEU A 563 -49.93 -13.39 46.50
CA LEU A 563 -50.37 -12.41 45.50
C LEU A 563 -50.22 -10.95 45.99
N ASP A 564 -50.32 -10.73 47.30
CA ASP A 564 -50.20 -9.40 47.90
C ASP A 564 -48.75 -8.87 47.89
N ASP A 565 -47.72 -9.73 47.91
CA ASP A 565 -46.31 -9.32 47.84
C ASP A 565 -46.04 -8.54 46.53
N PHE A 566 -46.57 -9.03 45.42
CA PHE A 566 -46.44 -8.36 44.12
C PHE A 566 -47.26 -7.07 44.05
N LYS A 567 -48.39 -6.97 44.74
CA LYS A 567 -49.17 -5.71 44.83
C LYS A 567 -48.43 -4.66 45.66
N GLU A 568 -47.75 -5.07 46.74
CA GLU A 568 -46.90 -4.18 47.53
C GLU A 568 -45.69 -3.69 46.71
N MET A 569 -45.07 -4.55 45.90
CA MET A 569 -44.03 -4.13 44.94
C MET A 569 -44.54 -3.06 43.96
N VAL A 570 -45.79 -3.17 43.51
CA VAL A 570 -46.41 -2.13 42.67
C VAL A 570 -46.51 -0.79 43.42
N ALA A 571 -46.92 -0.82 44.68
CA ALA A 571 -47.13 0.39 45.49
C ALA A 571 -45.83 1.08 45.94
N MET A 572 -44.76 0.32 46.21
CA MET A 572 -43.55 0.85 46.87
C MET A 572 -42.30 0.94 45.99
N SER A 573 -42.15 0.09 44.96
CA SER A 573 -40.84 -0.11 44.30
C SER A 573 -40.91 -0.45 42.81
N SER A 574 -41.89 0.06 42.06
CA SER A 574 -41.98 -0.19 40.61
C SER A 574 -42.48 0.99 39.78
N PHE A 575 -42.17 0.97 38.48
CA PHE A 575 -42.71 1.86 37.46
C PHE A 575 -43.64 1.09 36.53
N LYS A 576 -44.82 1.66 36.25
CA LYS A 576 -45.78 1.07 35.30
C LYS A 576 -45.25 1.17 33.86
N VAL A 577 -45.17 0.03 33.17
CA VAL A 577 -44.61 -0.11 31.81
C VAL A 577 -45.72 -0.22 30.76
N SER A 578 -46.78 -0.97 31.06
CA SER A 578 -48.02 -1.11 30.26
C SER A 578 -49.23 -1.14 31.19
N ASN A 579 -50.39 -1.69 30.78
CA ASN A 579 -51.55 -1.70 31.69
C ASN A 579 -51.33 -2.64 32.88
N TYR A 580 -50.64 -3.76 32.66
CA TYR A 580 -50.39 -4.81 33.65
C TYR A 580 -48.92 -5.14 33.89
N PHE A 581 -47.97 -4.71 33.04
CA PHE A 581 -46.53 -4.85 33.31
C PHE A 581 -45.97 -3.68 34.13
N TYR A 582 -45.09 -4.04 35.05
CA TYR A 582 -44.35 -3.15 35.94
C TYR A 582 -42.86 -3.48 35.85
N ARG A 583 -42.01 -2.48 36.07
CA ARG A 583 -40.55 -2.61 36.16
C ARG A 583 -40.12 -2.29 37.58
N GLU A 584 -39.30 -3.13 38.17
CA GLU A 584 -38.72 -2.91 39.49
C GLU A 584 -37.74 -1.72 39.49
N ASN A 585 -37.77 -0.91 40.54
CA ASN A 585 -36.99 0.34 40.65
C ASN A 585 -35.51 0.08 41.07
N ASP A 586 -35.24 -0.96 41.84
CA ASP A 586 -33.91 -1.19 42.45
C ASP A 586 -33.08 -2.31 41.79
N ALA A 587 -33.43 -2.70 40.57
CA ALA A 587 -32.76 -3.78 39.86
C ALA A 587 -31.36 -3.33 39.36
N PHE A 588 -30.34 -3.45 40.21
CA PHE A 588 -28.94 -3.16 39.87
C PHE A 588 -28.27 -4.40 39.26
N GLY A 589 -27.82 -4.28 38.01
CA GLY A 589 -27.16 -5.38 37.28
C GLY A 589 -28.10 -6.40 36.65
N PHE A 590 -29.41 -6.26 36.86
CA PHE A 590 -30.44 -7.06 36.21
C PHE A 590 -31.62 -6.16 35.85
N ARG A 591 -32.37 -6.54 34.82
CA ARG A 591 -33.64 -5.92 34.45
C ARG A 591 -34.74 -6.83 34.95
N SER A 592 -35.59 -6.33 35.85
CA SER A 592 -36.68 -7.10 36.45
C SER A 592 -38.00 -6.45 36.06
N TYR A 593 -38.80 -7.20 35.31
CA TYR A 593 -40.18 -6.85 34.99
C TYR A 593 -41.10 -7.91 35.57
N PHE A 594 -42.28 -7.50 35.97
CA PHE A 594 -43.32 -8.45 36.33
C PHE A 594 -44.68 -7.94 35.82
N ALA A 595 -45.57 -8.86 35.49
CA ALA A 595 -46.94 -8.55 35.12
C ALA A 595 -47.92 -9.22 36.06
N ILE A 596 -49.01 -8.51 36.36
CA ILE A 596 -50.15 -9.05 37.11
C ILE A 596 -51.33 -9.11 36.15
N LEU A 597 -51.58 -10.28 35.56
CA LEU A 597 -52.54 -10.47 34.46
C LEU A 597 -53.82 -11.14 34.99
N PRO A 598 -54.97 -10.44 35.03
CA PRO A 598 -56.23 -11.04 35.44
C PRO A 598 -56.83 -11.87 34.29
N ILE A 599 -57.23 -13.11 34.57
CA ILE A 599 -57.90 -13.99 33.60
C ILE A 599 -59.40 -13.96 33.87
N GLN A 600 -60.16 -13.34 32.97
CA GLN A 600 -61.59 -13.10 33.16
C GLN A 600 -62.42 -13.58 31.95
N THR A 601 -63.63 -14.06 32.21
CA THR A 601 -64.61 -14.38 31.16
C THR A 601 -65.94 -13.70 31.48
N ARG A 602 -66.46 -12.84 30.58
CA ARG A 602 -67.79 -12.20 30.63
C ARG A 602 -68.26 -11.83 32.06
N ASP A 603 -67.43 -11.08 32.79
CA ASP A 603 -67.62 -10.55 34.17
C ASP A 603 -67.30 -11.46 35.37
N ARG A 604 -66.67 -12.63 35.18
CA ARG A 604 -66.15 -13.47 36.29
C ARG A 604 -64.63 -13.62 36.23
N ASN A 605 -63.94 -13.33 37.34
CA ASN A 605 -62.51 -13.58 37.50
C ASN A 605 -62.27 -15.08 37.74
N LEU A 606 -61.52 -15.73 36.85
CA LEU A 606 -61.19 -17.15 36.95
C LEU A 606 -59.89 -17.37 37.71
N GLY A 607 -58.96 -16.42 37.66
CA GLY A 607 -57.67 -16.48 38.34
C GLY A 607 -56.77 -15.31 37.95
N THR A 608 -55.59 -15.25 38.56
CA THR A 608 -54.54 -14.25 38.22
C THR A 608 -53.27 -14.99 37.86
N VAL A 609 -52.65 -14.60 36.74
CA VAL A 609 -51.33 -15.08 36.34
C VAL A 609 -50.32 -13.98 36.60
N ILE A 610 -49.28 -14.30 37.35
CA ILE A 610 -48.11 -13.43 37.48
C ILE A 610 -47.01 -13.94 36.56
N VAL A 611 -46.46 -13.04 35.77
CA VAL A 611 -45.32 -13.32 34.90
C VAL A 611 -44.13 -12.54 35.42
N GLU A 612 -43.08 -13.23 35.84
CA GLU A 612 -41.80 -12.62 36.16
C GLU A 612 -40.83 -12.76 35.00
N LEU A 613 -40.19 -11.64 34.66
CA LEU A 613 -39.13 -11.54 33.67
C LEU A 613 -37.92 -10.92 34.34
N LYS A 614 -36.97 -11.76 34.74
CA LYS A 614 -35.68 -11.30 35.25
C LYS A 614 -34.65 -11.53 34.17
N SER A 615 -34.01 -10.49 33.66
CA SER A 615 -32.95 -10.66 32.64
C SER A 615 -31.94 -11.67 33.16
N LYS A 616 -31.58 -12.66 32.35
CA LYS A 616 -30.45 -13.52 32.65
C LYS A 616 -29.23 -12.62 32.86
N PRO A 617 -28.33 -12.95 33.80
CA PRO A 617 -26.99 -12.39 33.73
C PRO A 617 -26.46 -12.75 32.35
N PHE A 618 -26.32 -11.72 31.50
CA PHE A 618 -26.22 -11.80 30.04
C PHE A 618 -25.56 -13.08 29.54
N ALA A 619 -26.37 -13.99 28.99
CA ALA A 619 -25.92 -15.31 28.58
C ALA A 619 -25.03 -15.24 27.33
N ASP A 620 -24.04 -16.12 27.28
CA ASP A 620 -23.08 -16.23 26.18
C ASP A 620 -23.81 -16.47 24.85
N ASN A 621 -23.46 -15.68 23.83
CA ASN A 621 -24.20 -15.44 22.58
C ASN A 621 -24.21 -16.63 21.58
N ASN A 622 -24.16 -17.87 22.08
CA ASN A 622 -24.14 -19.11 21.30
C ASN A 622 -25.53 -19.56 20.86
N SER A 623 -26.60 -19.03 21.47
CA SER A 623 -28.00 -19.33 21.14
C SER A 623 -28.52 -18.49 19.97
N PHE A 624 -29.49 -19.07 19.26
CA PHE A 624 -30.19 -18.58 18.08
C PHE A 624 -30.08 -17.06 17.79
N PRO A 625 -29.62 -16.63 16.58
CA PRO A 625 -29.57 -15.22 16.23
C PRO A 625 -30.97 -14.60 16.32
N THR A 626 -31.04 -13.27 16.43
CA THR A 626 -32.27 -12.46 16.48
C THR A 626 -33.14 -12.52 15.20
N LEU A 627 -33.09 -13.62 14.44
CA LEU A 627 -33.92 -13.92 13.28
C LEU A 627 -35.42 -13.81 13.58
N LEU A 628 -35.84 -14.14 14.81
CA LEU A 628 -37.23 -14.03 15.29
C LEU A 628 -37.50 -12.72 16.05
N ALA A 629 -36.52 -11.81 16.18
CA ALA A 629 -36.75 -10.51 16.80
C ALA A 629 -37.41 -9.56 15.79
N ALA A 630 -38.54 -8.96 16.20
CA ALA A 630 -39.39 -8.11 15.36
C ALA A 630 -38.82 -6.72 15.04
N ASN A 631 -37.76 -6.30 15.73
CA ASN A 631 -37.14 -4.99 15.57
C ASN A 631 -35.68 -5.12 15.15
N GLU A 632 -35.18 -4.12 14.42
CA GLU A 632 -33.76 -3.76 14.38
C GLU A 632 -33.31 -3.31 15.78
N VAL A 633 -33.43 -4.17 16.80
CA VAL A 633 -32.63 -4.02 18.01
C VAL A 633 -31.22 -4.26 17.52
N LYS A 634 -30.55 -3.16 17.15
CA LYS A 634 -29.11 -3.14 16.94
C LYS A 634 -28.54 -3.51 18.30
N TYR A 635 -28.37 -4.81 18.55
CA TYR A 635 -27.41 -5.27 19.52
C TYR A 635 -26.13 -4.56 19.14
N ASN A 636 -25.73 -3.59 19.97
CA ASN A 636 -24.62 -2.74 19.63
C ASN A 636 -23.39 -3.64 19.71
N THR A 637 -22.97 -4.19 18.56
CA THR A 637 -21.79 -5.05 18.44
C THR A 637 -20.55 -4.35 19.00
N ALA A 638 -20.62 -3.02 19.13
CA ALA A 638 -19.66 -2.19 19.84
C ALA A 638 -19.28 -2.68 21.25
N PHE A 639 -20.11 -3.49 21.93
CA PHE A 639 -19.82 -3.95 23.30
C PHE A 639 -19.44 -5.43 23.44
N LYS A 640 -19.33 -6.17 22.32
CA LYS A 640 -19.07 -7.62 22.35
C LYS A 640 -17.74 -8.00 23.01
N ASP A 641 -16.73 -7.13 22.91
CA ASP A 641 -15.37 -7.40 23.40
C ASP A 641 -15.13 -6.95 24.86
N TYR A 642 -16.17 -6.49 25.54
CA TYR A 642 -16.09 -6.00 26.92
C TYR A 642 -16.64 -7.03 27.88
N SER A 643 -15.87 -7.30 28.93
CA SER A 643 -16.37 -7.99 30.11
C SER A 643 -16.86 -6.95 31.10
N TYR A 644 -17.87 -7.25 31.90
CA TYR A 644 -18.31 -6.34 32.97
C TYR A 644 -18.85 -7.10 34.16
N ALA A 645 -18.85 -6.44 35.31
CA ALA A 645 -19.36 -6.96 36.57
C ALA A 645 -20.11 -5.90 37.36
N PHE A 646 -21.12 -6.36 38.08
CA PHE A 646 -21.90 -5.58 39.03
C PHE A 646 -21.60 -6.07 40.44
N TYR A 647 -21.24 -5.15 41.33
CA TYR A 647 -21.02 -5.42 42.74
C TYR A 647 -21.99 -4.64 43.61
N SER A 648 -22.63 -5.31 44.56
CA SER A 648 -23.39 -4.67 45.65
C SER A 648 -22.76 -5.04 46.98
N ASP A 649 -22.50 -4.05 47.83
CA ASP A 649 -21.82 -4.21 49.12
C ASP A 649 -20.51 -5.01 49.01
N ASN A 650 -19.76 -4.76 47.92
CA ASN A 650 -18.54 -5.48 47.51
C ASN A 650 -18.73 -6.97 47.18
N HIS A 651 -19.94 -7.50 47.08
CA HIS A 651 -20.20 -8.86 46.60
C HIS A 651 -20.62 -8.86 45.13
N LEU A 652 -20.08 -9.80 44.35
CA LEU A 652 -20.40 -9.95 42.94
C LEU A 652 -21.86 -10.36 42.80
N LEU A 653 -22.65 -9.55 42.09
CA LEU A 653 -24.04 -9.86 41.75
C LEU A 653 -24.15 -10.59 40.42
N SER A 654 -23.48 -10.06 39.40
CA SER A 654 -23.44 -10.65 38.06
C SER A 654 -22.18 -10.23 37.31
N GLN A 655 -21.78 -11.07 36.35
CA GLN A 655 -20.69 -10.80 35.43
C GLN A 655 -21.05 -11.25 34.02
N ASN A 656 -20.37 -10.69 33.03
CA ASN A 656 -20.42 -11.10 31.63
C ASN A 656 -19.04 -10.89 30.98
N GLY A 657 -18.78 -11.64 29.92
CA GLY A 657 -17.54 -11.62 29.15
C GLY A 657 -16.53 -12.66 29.61
N SER A 658 -15.30 -12.53 29.12
CA SER A 658 -14.23 -13.51 29.31
C SER A 658 -13.32 -13.23 30.50
N TYR A 659 -13.49 -12.10 31.21
CA TYR A 659 -12.69 -11.75 32.39
C TYR A 659 -13.34 -12.33 33.66
N ASP A 660 -12.55 -13.05 34.45
CA ASP A 660 -12.98 -13.67 35.70
C ASP A 660 -12.96 -12.65 36.84
N TYR A 661 -14.14 -12.25 37.32
CA TYR A 661 -14.26 -11.32 38.43
C TYR A 661 -14.29 -12.05 39.77
N SER A 662 -13.55 -11.53 40.75
CA SER A 662 -13.59 -12.04 42.13
C SER A 662 -15.00 -11.91 42.74
N MET A 663 -15.46 -12.95 43.45
CA MET A 663 -16.75 -12.95 44.17
C MET A 663 -16.87 -11.84 45.22
N VAL A 664 -15.73 -11.42 45.78
CA VAL A 664 -15.62 -10.27 46.69
C VAL A 664 -14.69 -9.24 46.06
N ASN A 665 -15.18 -8.01 45.92
CA ASN A 665 -14.44 -6.89 45.36
C ASN A 665 -13.44 -6.32 46.37
N ASN A 666 -12.20 -6.80 46.31
CA ASN A 666 -11.07 -6.21 47.02
C ASN A 666 -10.14 -5.39 46.11
N GLU A 667 -10.29 -5.54 44.80
CA GLU A 667 -9.35 -5.02 43.79
C GLU A 667 -9.82 -3.70 43.17
N PHE A 668 -11.14 -3.55 42.95
CA PHE A 668 -11.73 -2.46 42.19
C PHE A 668 -12.23 -1.35 43.11
N GLN A 669 -11.33 -0.44 43.51
CA GLN A 669 -11.67 0.74 44.28
C GLN A 669 -11.99 1.96 43.39
N GLY A 670 -13.27 2.31 43.28
CA GLY A 670 -13.75 3.49 42.57
C GLY A 670 -14.11 4.68 43.48
N LYS A 671 -14.28 5.86 42.88
CA LYS A 671 -14.80 7.08 43.52
C LYS A 671 -16.27 7.32 43.12
N LEU A 672 -17.05 7.92 44.02
CA LEU A 672 -18.47 8.23 43.81
C LEU A 672 -18.67 9.11 42.56
N LYS A 673 -19.54 8.68 41.65
CA LYS A 673 -19.90 9.39 40.40
C LYS A 673 -18.68 9.80 39.54
N GLN A 674 -17.59 9.04 39.61
CA GLN A 674 -16.38 9.29 38.84
C GLN A 674 -15.95 8.01 38.12
N TYR A 675 -15.51 8.18 36.87
CA TYR A 675 -14.93 7.14 36.06
C TYR A 675 -13.44 6.98 36.41
N VAL A 676 -13.05 5.79 36.85
CA VAL A 676 -11.66 5.49 37.22
C VAL A 676 -11.15 4.35 36.34
N PHE A 677 -10.08 4.60 35.59
CA PHE A 677 -9.39 3.57 34.82
C PHE A 677 -8.24 2.98 35.64
N THR A 678 -8.20 1.67 35.76
CA THR A 678 -7.10 0.91 36.37
C THR A 678 -6.64 -0.21 35.44
N SER A 679 -5.50 -0.82 35.74
CA SER A 679 -5.02 -1.99 35.01
C SER A 679 -4.55 -3.08 35.95
N SER A 680 -4.96 -4.32 35.71
CA SER A 680 -4.47 -5.50 36.41
C SER A 680 -3.54 -6.33 35.50
N TYR A 681 -2.72 -7.16 36.12
CA TYR A 681 -1.83 -8.08 35.43
C TYR A 681 -2.23 -9.52 35.75
N GLU A 682 -2.39 -10.34 34.73
CA GLU A 682 -2.53 -11.78 34.88
C GLU A 682 -1.16 -12.47 34.79
N GLY A 683 -0.84 -13.33 35.76
CA GLY A 683 0.36 -14.17 35.77
C GLY A 683 1.43 -13.79 36.81
N THR A 684 2.16 -14.78 37.32
CA THR A 684 3.17 -14.63 38.39
C THR A 684 4.58 -14.31 37.89
N ALA A 685 4.84 -14.42 36.58
CA ALA A 685 6.16 -14.23 35.98
C ALA A 685 6.32 -12.83 35.36
N SER A 686 7.27 -12.06 35.89
CA SER A 686 7.54 -10.65 35.53
C SER A 686 7.67 -10.37 34.01
N TRP A 687 8.22 -11.31 33.24
CA TRP A 687 8.42 -11.17 31.80
C TRP A 687 7.18 -11.50 30.93
N LEU A 688 6.19 -12.22 31.49
CA LEU A 688 4.94 -12.60 30.82
C LEU A 688 3.83 -11.55 30.97
N HIS A 689 4.00 -10.55 31.86
CA HIS A 689 3.04 -9.45 32.07
C HIS A 689 2.75 -8.61 30.80
N ILE A 690 3.56 -8.74 29.75
CA ILE A 690 3.37 -8.06 28.46
C ILE A 690 2.17 -8.64 27.68
N LEU A 691 1.75 -9.89 27.97
CA LEU A 691 0.74 -10.62 27.18
C LEU A 691 -0.65 -10.70 27.83
N GLY A 692 -0.79 -10.34 29.11
CA GLY A 692 -2.02 -10.54 29.90
C GLY A 692 -2.44 -9.32 30.71
N LYS A 693 -2.38 -8.12 30.12
CA LYS A 693 -2.81 -6.90 30.80
C LYS A 693 -4.29 -6.66 30.54
N TYR A 694 -5.09 -6.49 31.59
CA TYR A 694 -6.47 -6.02 31.48
C TYR A 694 -6.57 -4.57 31.90
N SER A 695 -7.42 -3.81 31.20
CA SER A 695 -7.82 -2.46 31.56
C SER A 695 -9.24 -2.49 32.11
N HIS A 696 -9.44 -1.92 33.29
CA HIS A 696 -10.71 -1.87 33.99
C HIS A 696 -11.18 -0.42 34.07
N LEU A 697 -12.46 -0.19 33.80
CA LEU A 697 -13.17 1.06 34.08
C LEU A 697 -14.12 0.81 35.23
N ILE A 698 -13.92 1.54 36.31
CA ILE A 698 -14.67 1.41 37.55
C ILE A 698 -15.55 2.65 37.70
N TYR A 699 -16.83 2.44 37.97
CA TYR A 699 -17.80 3.50 38.24
C TYR A 699 -18.66 3.12 39.45
N LYS A 700 -18.76 4.05 40.42
CA LYS A 700 -19.61 3.89 41.61
C LYS A 700 -20.83 4.83 41.53
N PRO A 701 -22.01 4.34 41.10
CA PRO A 701 -23.24 5.13 41.11
C PRO A 701 -23.71 5.47 42.53
N SER A 702 -23.49 4.58 43.50
CA SER A 702 -23.80 4.81 44.92
C SER A 702 -22.71 4.22 45.83
N GLN A 703 -22.79 4.44 47.15
CA GLN A 703 -21.81 3.89 48.10
C GLN A 703 -21.78 2.35 48.11
N ARG A 704 -22.91 1.71 47.82
CA ARG A 704 -23.07 0.24 47.87
C ARG A 704 -22.88 -0.42 46.50
N LYS A 705 -23.07 0.32 45.40
CA LYS A 705 -23.11 -0.23 44.04
C LYS A 705 -21.84 0.14 43.26
N THR A 706 -21.21 -0.84 42.62
CA THR A 706 -20.03 -0.64 41.74
C THR A 706 -20.21 -1.38 40.43
N ILE A 707 -19.94 -0.71 39.32
CA ILE A 707 -19.89 -1.29 37.97
C ILE A 707 -18.42 -1.32 37.55
N VAL A 708 -17.96 -2.48 37.09
CA VAL A 708 -16.61 -2.66 36.54
C VAL A 708 -16.74 -3.12 35.10
N VAL A 709 -16.05 -2.47 34.17
CA VAL A 709 -15.98 -2.87 32.76
C VAL A 709 -14.53 -3.11 32.38
N SER A 710 -14.21 -4.34 31.98
CA SER A 710 -12.87 -4.83 31.70
C SER A 710 -12.68 -5.17 30.23
N ARG A 711 -11.50 -4.86 29.69
CA ARG A 711 -11.08 -5.23 28.32
C ARG A 711 -9.62 -5.67 28.34
N GLN A 712 -9.28 -6.68 27.53
CA GLN A 712 -7.88 -7.06 27.33
C GLN A 712 -7.12 -5.93 26.61
N ALA A 713 -6.04 -5.45 27.22
CA ALA A 713 -5.27 -4.31 26.77
C ALA A 713 -3.87 -4.73 26.30
N ASN A 714 -3.75 -5.07 25.02
CA ASN A 714 -2.48 -5.49 24.41
C ASN A 714 -1.85 -4.37 23.56
N ASN A 715 -1.59 -3.19 24.17
CA ASN A 715 -1.10 -2.00 23.44
C ASN A 715 0.17 -2.28 22.62
N THR A 716 1.08 -3.14 23.08
CA THR A 716 2.31 -3.48 22.35
C THR A 716 2.04 -4.26 21.07
N ILE A 717 1.17 -5.27 21.14
CA ILE A 717 0.75 -6.07 19.97
C ILE A 717 -0.04 -5.19 19.00
N ASN A 718 -0.96 -4.36 19.51
CA ASN A 718 -1.76 -3.45 18.70
C ASN A 718 -0.90 -2.42 17.96
N ASN A 719 0.12 -1.87 18.62
CA ASN A 719 1.09 -0.97 17.99
C ASN A 719 1.90 -1.68 16.90
N LEU A 720 2.32 -2.93 17.12
CA LEU A 720 3.06 -3.71 16.13
C LEU A 720 2.19 -4.08 14.92
N ALA A 721 0.94 -4.45 15.16
CA ALA A 721 -0.02 -4.77 14.11
C ALA A 721 -0.38 -3.53 13.28
N SER A 722 -0.68 -2.42 13.94
CA SER A 722 -0.91 -1.12 13.29
C SER A 722 0.30 -0.65 12.50
N PHE A 723 1.51 -0.80 13.05
CA PHE A 723 2.76 -0.47 12.36
C PHE A 723 2.92 -1.30 11.09
N THR A 724 2.72 -2.61 11.17
CA THR A 724 2.86 -3.50 10.04
C THR A 724 1.84 -3.17 8.95
N PHE A 725 0.58 -3.01 9.33
CA PHE A 725 -0.49 -2.69 8.39
C PHE A 725 -0.20 -1.38 7.65
N PHE A 726 0.11 -0.30 8.36
CA PHE A 726 0.48 0.96 7.72
C PHE A 726 1.75 0.83 6.89
N PHE A 727 2.72 0.02 7.31
CA PHE A 727 3.92 -0.25 6.53
C PHE A 727 3.58 -0.92 5.19
N VAL A 728 2.76 -1.98 5.19
CA VAL A 728 2.33 -2.68 3.97
C VAL A 728 1.50 -1.75 3.09
N VAL A 729 0.53 -1.03 3.66
CA VAL A 729 -0.36 -0.13 2.90
C VAL A 729 0.41 1.04 2.30
N LEU A 730 1.28 1.70 3.09
CA LEU A 730 2.12 2.79 2.57
C LEU A 730 3.11 2.27 1.53
N LEU A 731 3.69 1.08 1.71
CA LEU A 731 4.57 0.47 0.72
C LEU A 731 3.82 0.22 -0.59
N ALA A 732 2.64 -0.40 -0.54
CA ALA A 732 1.79 -0.65 -1.70
C ALA A 732 1.37 0.65 -2.40
N PHE A 733 0.87 1.63 -1.63
CA PHE A 733 0.50 2.96 -2.14
C PHE A 733 1.67 3.64 -2.84
N SER A 734 2.84 3.59 -2.22
CA SER A 734 4.06 4.19 -2.76
C SER A 734 4.56 3.47 -4.02
N ALA A 735 4.42 2.14 -4.09
CA ALA A 735 4.71 1.34 -5.28
C ALA A 735 3.76 1.71 -6.44
N VAL A 736 2.46 1.87 -6.17
CA VAL A 736 1.48 2.33 -7.16
C VAL A 736 1.86 3.72 -7.70
N ILE A 737 2.27 4.66 -6.84
CA ILE A 737 2.74 5.98 -7.28
C ILE A 737 3.99 5.86 -8.14
N ILE A 738 4.98 5.05 -7.74
CA ILE A 738 6.21 4.86 -8.53
C ILE A 738 5.88 4.23 -9.89
N ILE A 739 5.04 3.20 -9.92
CA ILE A 739 4.61 2.54 -11.16
C ILE A 739 3.86 3.53 -12.05
N ALA A 740 2.92 4.32 -11.49
CA ALA A 740 2.20 5.34 -12.22
C ALA A 740 3.15 6.41 -12.79
N GLN A 741 4.11 6.89 -12.00
CA GLN A 741 5.15 7.83 -12.46
C GLN A 741 6.06 7.22 -13.53
N TRP A 742 6.43 5.94 -13.37
CA TRP A 742 7.27 5.20 -14.30
C TRP A 742 6.54 5.02 -15.64
N LEU A 743 5.27 4.57 -15.60
CA LEU A 743 4.40 4.47 -16.76
C LEU A 743 4.21 5.83 -17.42
N TRP A 744 3.93 6.89 -16.66
CA TRP A 744 3.71 8.22 -17.23
C TRP A 744 4.95 8.79 -17.94
N LYS A 745 6.16 8.50 -17.43
CA LYS A 745 7.42 8.96 -18.06
C LYS A 745 7.82 8.13 -19.26
N ARG A 746 7.48 6.84 -19.30
CA ARG A 746 8.01 5.88 -20.29
C ARG A 746 6.99 5.50 -21.35
N VAL A 747 5.70 5.49 -21.03
CA VAL A 747 4.61 5.22 -21.97
C VAL A 747 4.20 6.53 -22.62
N THR A 748 4.77 6.84 -23.79
CA THR A 748 4.30 7.96 -24.62
C THR A 748 3.11 7.52 -25.47
N ILE A 749 1.93 7.42 -24.85
CA ILE A 749 0.70 6.90 -25.51
C ILE A 749 0.36 7.70 -26.78
N VAL A 750 0.57 9.01 -26.77
CA VAL A 750 0.24 9.90 -27.90
C VAL A 750 1.37 10.92 -28.11
N LYS A 751 2.05 10.84 -29.26
CA LYS A 751 2.87 11.96 -29.78
C LYS A 751 2.01 12.79 -30.73
N VAL A 752 1.61 13.98 -30.26
CA VAL A 752 0.93 14.98 -31.11
C VAL A 752 1.99 15.84 -31.77
N THR A 753 2.35 15.50 -33.01
CA THR A 753 3.18 16.36 -33.87
C THR A 753 2.27 17.31 -34.65
N ARG A 754 2.82 18.39 -35.20
CA ARG A 754 2.09 19.52 -35.83
C ARG A 754 1.05 19.13 -36.91
N GLN A 755 1.14 17.92 -37.49
CA GLN A 755 0.27 17.47 -38.58
C GLN A 755 -0.32 16.06 -38.42
N THR A 756 -0.02 15.31 -37.36
CA THR A 756 -0.45 13.89 -37.24
C THR A 756 -0.43 13.40 -35.78
N MET A 757 -1.46 12.65 -35.40
CA MET A 757 -1.57 11.95 -34.11
C MET A 757 -1.33 10.47 -34.35
N TYR A 758 -0.25 9.92 -33.79
CA TYR A 758 0.00 8.47 -33.84
C TYR A 758 0.06 7.91 -32.43
N TRP A 759 -0.64 6.80 -32.22
CA TRP A 759 -0.57 6.00 -31.00
C TRP A 759 0.64 5.07 -31.11
N ASN A 760 1.64 5.24 -30.26
CA ASN A 760 2.78 4.34 -30.25
C ASN A 760 3.11 3.90 -28.82
N PHE A 761 2.86 2.64 -28.51
CA PHE A 761 3.07 2.07 -27.19
C PHE A 761 4.52 1.54 -27.08
N GLN A 762 5.49 2.43 -26.89
CA GLN A 762 6.90 2.04 -26.73
C GLN A 762 7.32 2.06 -25.26
N PHE A 763 7.73 0.90 -24.73
CA PHE A 763 8.35 0.76 -23.41
C PHE A 763 9.87 0.81 -23.53
N ASP A 764 10.50 1.89 -23.06
CA ASP A 764 11.96 1.98 -22.99
C ASP A 764 12.48 1.54 -21.60
N LEU A 765 12.89 0.27 -21.48
CA LEU A 765 13.46 -0.32 -20.27
C LEU A 765 14.99 -0.13 -20.14
N ASN A 766 15.66 0.42 -21.16
CA ASN A 766 17.12 0.31 -21.30
C ASN A 766 17.93 1.25 -20.37
N ASN A 767 17.25 2.11 -19.62
CA ASN A 767 17.85 3.18 -18.84
C ASN A 767 17.92 2.92 -17.32
N ILE A 768 17.61 1.70 -16.87
CA ILE A 768 17.71 1.33 -15.45
C ILE A 768 19.14 0.85 -15.16
N LEU A 769 19.83 1.53 -14.23
CA LEU A 769 21.14 1.11 -13.75
C LEU A 769 21.09 -0.33 -13.24
N TYR A 770 22.09 -1.16 -13.58
CA TYR A 770 22.16 -2.58 -13.17
C TYR A 770 21.98 -2.77 -11.67
N LYS A 771 22.53 -1.87 -10.84
CA LYS A 771 22.34 -1.89 -9.38
C LYS A 771 20.87 -1.82 -8.96
N THR A 772 20.07 -0.99 -9.62
CA THR A 772 18.66 -0.78 -9.32
C THR A 772 17.81 -1.94 -9.83
N ARG A 773 18.21 -2.53 -10.97
CA ARG A 773 17.57 -3.75 -11.50
C ARG A 773 17.73 -4.92 -10.53
N ILE A 774 18.94 -5.17 -10.03
CA ILE A 774 19.21 -6.26 -9.07
C ILE A 774 18.41 -6.05 -7.79
N GLN A 775 18.42 -4.84 -7.21
CA GLN A 775 17.66 -4.53 -5.99
C GLN A 775 16.16 -4.77 -6.18
N PHE A 776 15.60 -4.24 -7.28
CA PHE A 776 14.18 -4.40 -7.59
C PHE A 776 13.81 -5.87 -7.81
N SER A 777 14.58 -6.61 -8.62
CA SER A 777 14.31 -8.02 -8.89
C SER A 777 14.34 -8.88 -7.64
N MET A 778 15.29 -8.62 -6.72
CA MET A 778 15.39 -9.37 -5.47
C MET A 778 14.22 -9.08 -4.52
N ILE A 779 13.88 -7.80 -4.33
CA ILE A 779 12.74 -7.39 -3.49
C ILE A 779 11.43 -7.91 -4.08
N PHE A 780 11.24 -7.81 -5.41
CA PHE A 780 10.05 -8.30 -6.09
C PHE A 780 9.91 -9.82 -5.98
N ALA A 781 10.98 -10.58 -6.22
CA ALA A 781 10.95 -12.04 -6.11
C ALA A 781 10.53 -12.49 -4.71
N VAL A 782 11.10 -11.86 -3.67
CA VAL A 782 10.77 -12.20 -2.27
C VAL A 782 9.37 -11.71 -1.87
N GLY A 783 8.95 -10.53 -2.33
CA GLY A 783 7.58 -10.07 -2.12
C GLY A 783 6.56 -11.03 -2.73
N LEU A 784 6.81 -11.48 -3.96
CA LEU A 784 5.95 -12.45 -4.65
C LEU A 784 5.90 -13.78 -3.91
N THR A 785 7.03 -14.32 -3.45
CA THR A 785 7.05 -15.58 -2.70
C THR A 785 6.29 -15.48 -1.38
N LEU A 786 6.44 -14.38 -0.62
CA LEU A 786 5.70 -14.16 0.62
C LEU A 786 4.19 -14.06 0.39
N VAL A 787 3.76 -13.38 -0.68
CA VAL A 787 2.33 -13.29 -1.04
C VAL A 787 1.77 -14.65 -1.43
N LEU A 788 2.50 -15.45 -2.23
CA LEU A 788 2.08 -16.79 -2.62
C LEU A 788 1.98 -17.73 -1.42
N VAL A 789 3.01 -17.76 -0.56
CA VAL A 789 3.01 -18.57 0.67
C VAL A 789 1.89 -18.14 1.59
N GLY A 790 1.71 -16.83 1.82
CA GLY A 790 0.64 -16.31 2.65
C GLY A 790 -0.76 -16.65 2.13
N GLY A 791 -0.97 -16.57 0.81
CA GLY A 791 -2.23 -16.99 0.18
C GLY A 791 -2.50 -18.48 0.33
N ILE A 792 -1.51 -19.33 0.09
CA ILE A 792 -1.63 -20.79 0.25
C ILE A 792 -1.92 -21.15 1.71
N SER A 793 -1.16 -20.59 2.65
CA SER A 793 -1.37 -20.83 4.09
C SER A 793 -2.73 -20.33 4.56
N PHE A 794 -3.22 -19.18 4.07
CA PHE A 794 -4.57 -18.70 4.38
C PHE A 794 -5.65 -19.68 3.92
N LEU A 795 -5.56 -20.17 2.67
CA LEU A 795 -6.50 -21.16 2.14
C LEU A 795 -6.45 -22.46 2.95
N ALA A 796 -5.25 -22.95 3.26
CA ALA A 796 -5.07 -24.17 4.05
C ALA A 796 -5.62 -24.04 5.48
N ILE A 797 -5.34 -22.92 6.18
CA ILE A 797 -5.83 -22.67 7.54
C ILE A 797 -7.35 -22.52 7.55
N ARG A 798 -7.93 -21.80 6.57
CA ARG A 798 -9.37 -21.64 6.45
C ARG A 798 -10.06 -23.00 6.27
N ASP A 799 -9.53 -23.83 5.37
CA ASP A 799 -10.11 -25.13 5.08
C ASP A 799 -9.94 -26.08 6.28
N GLN A 800 -8.78 -26.05 6.96
CA GLN A 800 -8.54 -26.78 8.21
C GLN A 800 -9.47 -26.35 9.34
N PHE A 801 -9.70 -25.04 9.51
CA PHE A 801 -10.60 -24.52 10.55
C PHE A 801 -12.06 -24.94 10.28
N LYS A 802 -12.50 -24.83 9.02
CA LYS A 802 -13.82 -25.29 8.61
C LYS A 802 -13.99 -26.79 8.88
N GLN A 803 -12.98 -27.60 8.57
CA GLN A 803 -13.00 -29.03 8.84
C GLN A 803 -13.08 -29.33 10.35
N GLN A 804 -12.26 -28.67 11.18
CA GLN A 804 -12.31 -28.82 12.64
C GLN A 804 -13.69 -28.48 13.22
N GLN A 805 -14.35 -27.48 12.65
CA GLN A 805 -15.68 -27.07 13.05
C GLN A 805 -16.76 -28.06 12.62
N ASP A 806 -16.70 -28.53 11.36
CA ASP A 806 -17.60 -29.57 10.86
C ASP A 806 -17.46 -30.87 11.70
N ASP A 807 -16.24 -31.23 12.11
CA ASP A 807 -15.96 -32.35 13.02
C ASP A 807 -16.53 -32.12 14.42
N LEU A 808 -16.38 -30.91 14.98
CA LEU A 808 -16.92 -30.56 16.30
C LEU A 808 -18.45 -30.66 16.33
N ILE A 809 -19.12 -30.10 15.33
CA ILE A 809 -20.58 -30.13 15.22
C ILE A 809 -21.05 -31.57 14.98
N SER A 810 -20.35 -32.33 14.12
CA SER A 810 -20.64 -33.75 13.86
C SER A 810 -20.55 -34.60 15.13
N ASN A 811 -19.45 -34.46 15.88
CA ASN A 811 -19.26 -35.20 17.13
C ASN A 811 -20.31 -34.81 18.17
N LYS A 812 -20.66 -33.51 18.26
CA LYS A 812 -21.71 -33.02 19.18
C LYS A 812 -23.08 -33.61 18.85
N VAL A 813 -23.51 -33.58 17.58
CA VAL A 813 -24.82 -34.14 17.19
C VAL A 813 -24.87 -35.66 17.37
N VAL A 814 -23.77 -36.38 17.11
CA VAL A 814 -23.69 -37.83 17.33
C VAL A 814 -23.77 -38.18 18.82
N GLN A 815 -23.12 -37.42 19.70
CA GLN A 815 -23.21 -37.62 21.15
C GLN A 815 -24.63 -37.39 21.68
N ILE A 816 -25.29 -36.33 21.22
CA ILE A 816 -26.68 -36.02 21.61
C ILE A 816 -27.63 -37.10 21.07
N ALA A 817 -27.47 -37.51 19.80
CA ALA A 817 -28.27 -38.58 19.20
C ALA A 817 -28.09 -39.91 19.94
N ALA A 818 -26.86 -40.27 20.36
CA ALA A 818 -26.60 -41.47 21.14
C ALA A 818 -27.26 -41.43 22.54
N LYS A 819 -27.22 -40.28 23.22
CA LYS A 819 -27.87 -40.10 24.54
C LYS A 819 -29.39 -40.20 24.44
N LEU A 820 -29.99 -39.62 23.40
CA LEU A 820 -31.42 -39.76 23.10
C LEU A 820 -31.79 -41.21 22.74
N GLY A 821 -30.91 -41.90 21.99
CA GLY A 821 -30.97 -43.31 21.63
C GLY A 821 -31.21 -44.27 22.79
N ASN A 822 -30.40 -44.10 23.85
CA ASN A 822 -30.27 -45.13 24.88
C ASN A 822 -31.28 -45.04 26.03
N ASN A 823 -31.75 -43.85 26.43
CA ASN A 823 -32.46 -43.67 27.71
C ASN A 823 -33.80 -42.91 27.65
N SER A 824 -34.17 -42.28 26.52
CA SER A 824 -35.34 -41.36 26.48
C SER A 824 -36.24 -41.52 25.26
N LEU A 825 -35.96 -42.50 24.40
CA LEU A 825 -36.59 -42.57 23.09
C LEU A 825 -38.06 -43.02 23.14
N ASN A 826 -38.39 -43.98 24.01
CA ASN A 826 -39.78 -44.43 24.19
C ASN A 826 -40.67 -43.34 24.82
N ASP A 827 -40.11 -42.50 25.69
CA ASP A 827 -40.84 -41.34 26.25
C ASP A 827 -41.10 -40.30 25.15
N ILE A 828 -40.07 -39.94 24.38
CA ILE A 828 -40.13 -38.85 23.39
C ILE A 828 -40.98 -39.20 22.14
N LEU A 829 -41.09 -40.49 21.80
CA LEU A 829 -41.93 -40.94 20.68
C LEU A 829 -43.44 -40.75 20.95
N HIS A 830 -43.86 -40.72 22.21
CA HIS A 830 -45.18 -40.25 22.60
C HIS A 830 -45.13 -38.74 22.75
N ILE A 831 -45.68 -38.03 21.76
CA ILE A 831 -45.74 -36.56 21.76
C ILE A 831 -46.79 -36.14 22.80
N ASP A 832 -46.35 -36.02 24.05
CA ASP A 832 -47.08 -35.41 25.14
C ASP A 832 -46.38 -34.13 25.63
N GLN A 833 -47.03 -33.42 26.54
CA GLN A 833 -46.51 -32.18 27.11
C GLN A 833 -45.21 -32.41 27.90
N GLN A 834 -44.97 -33.60 28.45
CA GLN A 834 -43.78 -33.91 29.25
C GLN A 834 -42.56 -34.18 28.36
N SER A 835 -42.76 -34.83 27.21
CA SER A 835 -41.73 -35.11 26.21
C SER A 835 -41.18 -33.84 25.56
N GLU A 836 -42.02 -32.83 25.34
CA GLU A 836 -41.57 -31.50 24.89
C GLU A 836 -40.65 -30.82 25.92
N ILE A 837 -41.02 -30.85 27.21
CA ILE A 837 -40.21 -30.26 28.30
C ILE A 837 -38.87 -31.01 28.45
N LYS A 838 -38.87 -32.35 28.38
CA LYS A 838 -37.65 -33.16 28.45
C LYS A 838 -36.71 -32.86 27.29
N PHE A 839 -37.22 -32.71 26.07
CA PHE A 839 -36.42 -32.39 24.88
C PHE A 839 -35.75 -31.01 25.00
N ASP A 840 -36.51 -29.99 25.44
CA ASP A 840 -35.97 -28.65 25.68
C ASP A 840 -34.91 -28.65 26.79
N ASN A 841 -35.08 -29.44 27.86
CA ASN A 841 -34.07 -29.57 28.91
C ASN A 841 -32.76 -30.17 28.38
N ILE A 842 -32.84 -31.19 27.51
CA ILE A 842 -31.66 -31.76 26.85
C ILE A 842 -30.98 -30.70 25.96
N ALA A 843 -31.75 -29.94 25.19
CA ALA A 843 -31.22 -28.85 24.39
C ALA A 843 -30.48 -27.80 25.24
N ASN A 844 -31.05 -27.45 26.40
CA ASN A 844 -30.46 -26.53 27.38
C ASN A 844 -29.17 -27.09 28.01
N ASP A 845 -29.16 -28.37 28.42
CA ASP A 845 -27.98 -29.05 28.98
C ASP A 845 -26.76 -28.97 28.04
N TYR A 846 -27.01 -29.07 26.73
CA TYR A 846 -25.98 -28.97 25.69
C TYR A 846 -25.81 -27.55 25.12
N SER A 847 -26.57 -26.58 25.65
CA SER A 847 -26.62 -25.18 25.19
C SER A 847 -26.71 -25.08 23.66
N THR A 848 -27.67 -25.78 23.07
CA THR A 848 -27.85 -25.85 21.61
C THR A 848 -29.32 -25.94 21.26
N ASP A 849 -29.69 -25.39 20.11
CA ASP A 849 -31.00 -25.65 19.51
C ASP A 849 -31.01 -27.04 18.87
N LEU A 850 -32.17 -27.71 18.88
CA LEU A 850 -32.35 -29.04 18.32
C LEU A 850 -33.70 -29.15 17.59
N THR A 851 -33.74 -29.95 16.53
CA THR A 851 -35.00 -30.38 15.90
C THR A 851 -34.97 -31.88 15.70
N LEU A 852 -36.02 -32.56 16.16
CA LEU A 852 -36.24 -33.99 15.99
C LEU A 852 -37.20 -34.21 14.82
N PHE A 853 -36.83 -35.05 13.87
CA PHE A 853 -37.64 -35.44 12.73
C PHE A 853 -38.03 -36.91 12.81
N ASN A 854 -39.22 -37.24 12.32
CA ASN A 854 -39.63 -38.64 12.14
C ASN A 854 -38.88 -39.30 10.97
N ARG A 855 -39.16 -40.59 10.72
CA ARG A 855 -38.56 -41.37 9.62
C ARG A 855 -38.87 -40.82 8.21
N ASP A 856 -39.94 -40.05 8.07
CA ASP A 856 -40.35 -39.39 6.83
C ASP A 856 -39.78 -37.96 6.69
N GLY A 857 -38.94 -37.54 7.64
CA GLY A 857 -38.34 -36.22 7.65
C GLY A 857 -39.31 -35.09 8.00
N THR A 858 -40.44 -35.34 8.67
CA THR A 858 -41.28 -34.28 9.27
C THR A 858 -40.79 -33.91 10.66
N PRO A 859 -40.75 -32.61 11.02
CA PRO A 859 -40.37 -32.20 12.37
C PRO A 859 -41.44 -32.66 13.37
N MET A 860 -41.01 -33.40 14.39
CA MET A 860 -41.83 -33.83 15.53
C MET A 860 -41.71 -32.82 16.67
N LEU A 861 -40.47 -32.53 17.09
CA LEU A 861 -40.15 -31.61 18.18
C LEU A 861 -39.09 -30.62 17.71
N SER A 862 -39.18 -29.38 18.14
CA SER A 862 -38.17 -28.36 17.86
C SER A 862 -38.08 -27.40 19.04
N THR A 863 -36.87 -27.02 19.41
CA THR A 863 -36.65 -25.95 20.40
C THR A 863 -37.00 -24.57 19.83
N GLN A 864 -37.17 -24.46 18.50
CA GLN A 864 -37.50 -23.23 17.77
C GLN A 864 -38.68 -23.44 16.80
N PRO A 865 -39.90 -23.75 17.30
CA PRO A 865 -41.05 -24.08 16.46
C PRO A 865 -41.49 -22.92 15.56
N LYS A 866 -41.27 -21.66 15.97
CA LYS A 866 -41.69 -20.47 15.21
C LYS A 866 -41.02 -20.34 13.85
N ILE A 867 -39.87 -20.98 13.63
CA ILE A 867 -39.23 -21.05 12.30
C ILE A 867 -40.19 -21.70 11.30
N TYR A 868 -40.88 -22.75 11.73
CA TYR A 868 -41.85 -23.48 10.92
C TYR A 868 -43.22 -22.80 10.94
N ASP A 869 -43.66 -22.27 12.08
CA ASP A 869 -44.99 -21.64 12.21
C ASP A 869 -45.10 -20.29 11.47
N TYR A 870 -44.00 -19.54 11.40
CA TYR A 870 -43.90 -18.35 10.53
C TYR A 870 -43.55 -18.71 9.09
N GLY A 871 -43.36 -20.00 8.79
CA GLY A 871 -43.05 -20.54 7.47
C GLY A 871 -41.71 -20.08 6.91
N LEU A 872 -40.75 -19.69 7.77
CA LEU A 872 -39.39 -19.38 7.34
C LEU A 872 -38.72 -20.59 6.70
N LEU A 873 -39.01 -21.79 7.24
CA LEU A 873 -38.71 -23.09 6.64
C LEU A 873 -39.98 -23.91 6.49
N ALA A 874 -40.03 -24.73 5.45
CA ALA A 874 -41.04 -25.76 5.29
C ALA A 874 -40.90 -26.84 6.38
N ARG A 875 -42.02 -27.47 6.76
CA ARG A 875 -42.07 -28.56 7.76
C ARG A 875 -41.51 -29.90 7.22
N ARG A 876 -40.28 -29.87 6.68
CA ARG A 876 -39.53 -31.02 6.18
C ARG A 876 -38.04 -30.86 6.43
N MET A 877 -37.36 -31.99 6.61
CA MET A 877 -35.91 -32.08 6.68
C MET A 877 -35.29 -31.69 5.32
N ASN A 878 -34.06 -31.20 5.34
CA ASN A 878 -33.32 -30.93 4.10
C ASN A 878 -33.23 -32.17 3.22
N ALA A 879 -33.65 -32.05 1.97
CA ALA A 879 -33.70 -33.17 1.02
C ALA A 879 -32.35 -33.88 0.88
N LYS A 880 -31.25 -33.13 0.87
CA LYS A 880 -29.90 -33.72 0.80
C LYS A 880 -29.57 -34.52 2.05
N ALA A 881 -29.88 -33.97 3.23
CA ALA A 881 -29.70 -34.67 4.48
C ALA A 881 -30.57 -35.94 4.53
N TYR A 882 -31.81 -35.86 4.05
CA TYR A 882 -32.75 -36.97 4.04
C TYR A 882 -32.28 -38.12 3.17
N ILE A 883 -31.91 -37.84 1.93
CA ILE A 883 -31.36 -38.84 1.00
C ILE A 883 -30.11 -39.51 1.59
N GLN A 884 -29.20 -38.73 2.17
CA GLN A 884 -27.94 -39.25 2.68
C GLN A 884 -28.09 -40.07 3.97
N LEU A 885 -29.00 -39.69 4.87
CA LEU A 885 -29.22 -40.41 6.12
C LEU A 885 -30.21 -41.57 5.97
N SER A 886 -31.32 -41.37 5.24
CA SER A 886 -32.38 -42.36 5.07
C SER A 886 -32.03 -43.40 4.00
N HIS A 887 -31.59 -42.99 2.81
CA HIS A 887 -31.34 -43.93 1.70
C HIS A 887 -29.89 -44.42 1.66
N MET A 888 -28.91 -43.52 1.85
CA MET A 888 -27.48 -43.89 1.83
C MET A 888 -26.93 -44.33 3.19
N GLN A 889 -27.74 -44.29 4.26
CA GLN A 889 -27.40 -44.77 5.60
C GLN A 889 -26.10 -44.18 6.19
N LYS A 890 -25.81 -42.90 5.88
CA LYS A 890 -24.68 -42.19 6.52
C LYS A 890 -24.93 -42.01 8.03
N SER A 891 -23.86 -42.03 8.83
CA SER A 891 -23.92 -41.83 10.28
C SER A 891 -24.10 -40.38 10.69
N VAL A 892 -23.58 -39.44 9.91
CA VAL A 892 -23.72 -38.00 10.14
C VAL A 892 -23.58 -37.27 8.82
N ILE A 893 -24.24 -36.12 8.70
CA ILE A 893 -24.05 -35.19 7.60
C ILE A 893 -24.03 -33.76 8.11
N VAL A 894 -23.16 -32.96 7.54
CA VAL A 894 -23.08 -31.51 7.78
C VAL A 894 -23.44 -30.80 6.48
N ASN A 895 -24.49 -29.98 6.52
CA ASN A 895 -25.00 -29.25 5.37
C ASN A 895 -25.02 -27.74 5.62
N ALA A 896 -24.68 -26.96 4.60
CA ALA A 896 -24.91 -25.53 4.60
C ALA A 896 -26.37 -25.23 4.21
N GLU A 897 -27.04 -24.40 4.99
CA GLU A 897 -28.44 -24.02 4.84
C GLU A 897 -28.62 -22.51 4.94
N LYS A 898 -29.78 -22.00 4.53
CA LYS A 898 -30.04 -20.57 4.41
C LYS A 898 -31.48 -20.22 4.79
N ILE A 899 -31.65 -19.19 5.63
CA ILE A 899 -32.95 -18.55 5.92
C ILE A 899 -32.83 -17.06 5.62
N GLY A 900 -33.62 -16.54 4.66
CA GLY A 900 -33.44 -15.17 4.16
C GLY A 900 -32.02 -14.96 3.64
N THR A 901 -31.26 -14.03 4.23
CA THR A 901 -29.82 -13.84 3.95
C THR A 901 -28.87 -14.50 4.94
N LEU A 902 -29.37 -15.13 6.01
CA LEU A 902 -28.56 -15.83 7.01
C LEU A 902 -28.12 -17.19 6.49
N ASN A 903 -26.82 -17.41 6.36
CA ASN A 903 -26.23 -18.73 6.12
C ASN A 903 -25.88 -19.39 7.45
N TYR A 904 -26.17 -20.68 7.58
CA TYR A 904 -25.80 -21.45 8.77
C TYR A 904 -25.46 -22.89 8.38
N THR A 905 -24.76 -23.57 9.28
CA THR A 905 -24.46 -25.00 9.13
C THR A 905 -25.43 -25.81 9.97
N ALA A 906 -26.02 -26.86 9.40
CA ALA A 906 -26.85 -27.82 10.13
C ALA A 906 -26.22 -29.21 10.05
N ALA A 907 -25.97 -29.82 11.21
CA ALA A 907 -25.58 -31.22 11.28
C ALA A 907 -26.80 -32.10 11.55
N TYR A 908 -26.87 -33.24 10.88
CA TYR A 908 -27.93 -34.21 11.04
C TYR A 908 -27.36 -35.58 11.38
N ALA A 909 -27.98 -36.28 12.32
CA ALA A 909 -27.62 -37.65 12.68
C ALA A 909 -28.89 -38.51 12.85
N PRO A 910 -28.86 -39.80 12.46
CA PRO A 910 -29.94 -40.72 12.75
C PRO A 910 -29.90 -41.09 14.24
N ILE A 911 -31.06 -41.08 14.88
CA ILE A 911 -31.24 -41.67 16.20
C ILE A 911 -31.57 -43.14 16.00
N ARG A 912 -30.84 -44.01 16.70
CA ARG A 912 -30.97 -45.45 16.59
C ARG A 912 -31.46 -46.05 17.89
N ASP A 913 -32.31 -47.06 17.79
CA ASP A 913 -32.76 -47.84 18.93
C ASP A 913 -31.71 -48.87 19.39
N GLY A 914 -31.99 -49.61 20.47
CA GLY A 914 -31.12 -50.69 20.96
C GLY A 914 -30.91 -51.85 19.97
N LYS A 915 -31.67 -51.91 18.86
CA LYS A 915 -31.50 -52.85 17.75
C LYS A 915 -30.73 -52.23 16.57
N ASN A 916 -30.18 -51.02 16.75
CA ASN A 916 -29.44 -50.25 15.76
C ASN A 916 -30.29 -49.83 14.54
N ALA A 917 -31.61 -49.83 14.66
CA ALA A 917 -32.53 -49.38 13.62
C ALA A 917 -32.78 -47.87 13.74
N THR A 918 -32.77 -47.15 12.60
CA THR A 918 -33.05 -45.71 12.57
C THR A 918 -34.53 -45.45 12.83
N VAL A 919 -34.81 -44.76 13.93
CA VAL A 919 -36.17 -44.44 14.41
C VAL A 919 -36.56 -42.98 14.21
N ALA A 920 -35.59 -42.08 14.23
CA ALA A 920 -35.78 -40.64 14.02
C ALA A 920 -34.49 -40.00 13.49
N PHE A 921 -34.54 -38.74 13.07
CA PHE A 921 -33.36 -37.95 12.71
C PHE A 921 -33.27 -36.73 13.61
N LEU A 922 -32.08 -36.44 14.12
CA LEU A 922 -31.80 -35.25 14.92
C LEU A 922 -31.07 -34.23 14.04
N GLN A 923 -31.50 -32.98 14.09
CA GLN A 923 -30.80 -31.83 13.54
C GLN A 923 -30.27 -30.95 14.67
N LEU A 924 -29.02 -30.53 14.50
CA LEU A 924 -28.36 -29.50 15.29
C LEU A 924 -28.01 -28.34 14.36
N PRO A 925 -28.82 -27.27 14.33
CA PRO A 925 -28.47 -26.05 13.61
C PRO A 925 -27.41 -25.26 14.38
N TYR A 926 -26.39 -24.79 13.69
CA TYR A 926 -25.27 -24.05 14.24
C TYR A 926 -25.16 -22.67 13.58
N PHE A 927 -25.86 -21.70 14.17
CA PHE A 927 -25.99 -20.33 13.65
C PHE A 927 -24.80 -19.41 13.96
N ALA A 928 -24.04 -19.70 15.02
CA ALA A 928 -22.91 -18.88 15.47
C ALA A 928 -21.64 -19.04 14.60
N ASN A 929 -21.69 -19.88 13.56
CA ASN A 929 -20.53 -20.29 12.75
C ASN A 929 -19.78 -19.11 12.14
N GLU A 930 -20.43 -18.36 11.25
CA GLU A 930 -19.71 -17.47 10.33
C GLU A 930 -19.03 -16.31 11.05
N MET A 931 -19.69 -15.72 12.06
CA MET A 931 -19.14 -14.56 12.78
C MET A 931 -17.89 -14.93 13.59
N LYS A 932 -17.96 -16.00 14.41
CA LYS A 932 -16.83 -16.45 15.23
C LYS A 932 -15.69 -17.02 14.38
N ALA A 933 -16.02 -17.70 13.28
CA ALA A 933 -15.03 -18.19 12.31
C ALA A 933 -14.25 -17.04 11.66
N ASN A 934 -14.95 -16.01 11.16
CA ASN A 934 -14.31 -14.85 10.52
C ASN A 934 -13.39 -14.09 11.48
N GLU A 935 -13.78 -13.92 12.75
CA GLU A 935 -12.95 -13.30 13.79
C GLU A 935 -11.65 -14.08 14.03
N ARG A 936 -11.76 -15.41 14.20
CA ARG A 936 -10.57 -16.24 14.46
C ARG A 936 -9.64 -16.30 13.26
N ILE A 937 -10.19 -16.50 12.06
CA ILE A 937 -9.42 -16.49 10.80
C ILE A 937 -8.74 -15.13 10.60
N GLY A 938 -9.44 -14.02 10.89
CA GLY A 938 -8.90 -12.67 10.81
C GLY A 938 -7.70 -12.45 11.73
N SER A 939 -7.77 -12.94 12.98
CA SER A 939 -6.65 -12.85 13.92
C SER A 939 -5.39 -13.60 13.44
N LEU A 940 -5.56 -14.80 12.85
CA LEU A 940 -4.46 -15.60 12.31
C LEU A 940 -3.85 -14.93 11.07
N LEU A 941 -4.70 -14.43 10.16
CA LEU A 941 -4.26 -13.70 8.98
C LEU A 941 -3.40 -12.48 9.37
N ASN A 942 -3.79 -11.75 10.41
CA ASN A 942 -3.01 -10.61 10.89
C ASN A 942 -1.67 -11.00 11.53
N ALA A 943 -1.62 -12.08 12.30
CA ALA A 943 -0.35 -12.60 12.79
C ALA A 943 0.61 -12.95 11.64
N MET A 944 0.09 -13.55 10.56
CA MET A 944 0.87 -13.88 9.37
C MET A 944 1.35 -12.63 8.62
N ILE A 945 0.48 -11.63 8.42
CA ILE A 945 0.85 -10.35 7.81
C ILE A 945 1.98 -9.67 8.60
N ASN A 946 1.88 -9.66 9.93
CA ASN A 946 2.90 -9.12 10.84
C ASN A 946 4.27 -9.78 10.64
N ILE A 947 4.32 -11.11 10.68
CA ILE A 947 5.56 -11.87 10.50
C ILE A 947 6.13 -11.66 9.09
N TYR A 948 5.31 -11.73 8.06
CA TYR A 948 5.77 -11.60 6.67
C TYR A 948 6.24 -10.19 6.34
N ALA A 949 5.60 -9.15 6.87
CA ALA A 949 6.09 -7.79 6.68
C ALA A 949 7.46 -7.58 7.32
N LEU A 950 7.69 -8.13 8.52
CA LEU A 950 9.00 -8.06 9.18
C LEU A 950 10.07 -8.77 8.35
N ILE A 951 9.76 -9.96 7.82
CA ILE A 951 10.65 -10.70 6.92
C ILE A 951 10.91 -9.89 5.64
N PHE A 952 9.89 -9.27 5.06
CA PHE A 952 10.01 -8.45 3.86
C PHE A 952 10.89 -7.22 4.08
N VAL A 953 10.74 -6.53 5.22
CA VAL A 953 11.61 -5.41 5.61
C VAL A 953 13.06 -5.88 5.72
N ALA A 954 13.31 -6.94 6.49
CA ALA A 954 14.64 -7.49 6.69
C ALA A 954 15.31 -7.81 5.36
N ILE A 955 14.61 -8.54 4.48
CA ILE A 955 15.13 -8.91 3.17
C ILE A 955 15.34 -7.68 2.29
N GLY A 956 14.47 -6.67 2.32
CA GLY A 956 14.66 -5.41 1.61
C GLY A 956 15.98 -4.70 1.98
N PHE A 957 16.33 -4.66 3.28
CA PHE A 957 17.62 -4.14 3.74
C PHE A 957 18.78 -5.02 3.24
N PHE A 958 18.68 -6.35 3.36
CA PHE A 958 19.71 -7.29 2.87
C PHE A 958 19.92 -7.17 1.35
N SER A 959 18.86 -7.01 0.55
CA SER A 959 18.95 -6.85 -0.90
C SER A 959 19.76 -5.61 -1.31
N VAL A 960 19.63 -4.50 -0.57
CA VAL A 960 20.43 -3.29 -0.83
C VAL A 960 21.90 -3.53 -0.55
N ILE A 961 22.23 -4.22 0.55
CA ILE A 961 23.60 -4.57 0.93
C ILE A 961 24.23 -5.47 -0.14
N ILE A 962 23.53 -6.55 -0.53
CA ILE A 962 24.00 -7.50 -1.55
C ILE A 962 24.22 -6.80 -2.89
N ALA A 963 23.27 -5.99 -3.35
CA ALA A 963 23.42 -5.27 -4.61
C ALA A 963 24.62 -4.30 -4.60
N ARG A 964 24.87 -3.61 -3.47
CA ARG A 964 26.04 -2.73 -3.33
C ARG A 964 27.35 -3.53 -3.33
N GLN A 965 27.37 -4.67 -2.65
CA GLN A 965 28.52 -5.57 -2.59
C GLN A 965 28.92 -6.08 -3.99
N ILE A 966 27.94 -6.34 -4.87
CA ILE A 966 28.19 -6.78 -6.25
C ILE A 966 28.58 -5.62 -7.18
N THR A 967 27.91 -4.47 -7.07
CA THR A 967 28.04 -3.39 -8.08
C THR A 967 29.23 -2.46 -7.84
N THR A 968 29.67 -2.28 -6.59
CA THR A 968 30.79 -1.38 -6.26
C THR A 968 32.11 -1.86 -6.88
N PRO A 969 32.52 -3.15 -6.75
CA PRO A 969 33.79 -3.61 -7.31
C PRO A 969 33.84 -3.52 -8.84
N LEU A 970 32.72 -3.83 -9.52
CA LEU A 970 32.60 -3.68 -10.98
C LEU A 970 32.81 -2.22 -11.42
N SER A 971 32.29 -1.26 -10.66
CA SER A 971 32.50 0.17 -10.97
C SER A 971 33.96 0.62 -10.79
N VAL A 972 34.69 0.04 -9.82
CA VAL A 972 36.12 0.30 -9.63
C VAL A 972 36.92 -0.24 -10.81
N ILE A 973 36.62 -1.47 -11.25
CA ILE A 973 37.27 -2.08 -12.42
C ILE A 973 36.98 -1.25 -13.68
N GLN A 974 35.72 -0.86 -13.91
CA GLN A 974 35.34 0.03 -15.01
C GLN A 974 36.12 1.35 -14.98
N TYR A 975 36.22 1.97 -13.81
CA TYR A 975 36.95 3.24 -13.64
C TYR A 975 38.44 3.08 -13.96
N SER A 976 39.08 2.02 -13.45
CA SER A 976 40.48 1.73 -13.73
C SER A 976 40.74 1.47 -15.22
N LEU A 977 39.87 0.68 -15.88
CA LEU A 977 39.91 0.44 -17.33
C LEU A 977 39.76 1.73 -18.14
N SER A 978 38.92 2.68 -17.72
CA SER A 978 38.74 3.93 -18.46
C SER A 978 39.95 4.87 -18.39
N ARG A 979 40.87 4.65 -17.44
CA ARG A 979 42.02 5.53 -17.18
C ARG A 979 43.37 4.96 -17.63
N THR A 980 43.40 3.76 -18.19
CA THR A 980 44.62 3.21 -18.80
C THR A 980 44.95 4.00 -20.08
N ILE A 981 46.02 4.80 -20.04
CA ILE A 981 46.50 5.66 -21.13
C ILE A 981 47.91 5.20 -21.56
N TYR A 982 48.18 5.15 -22.87
CA TYR A 982 49.51 4.86 -23.41
C TYR A 982 50.55 5.89 -22.89
N GLY A 983 51.67 5.40 -22.36
CA GLY A 983 52.79 6.24 -21.91
C GLY A 983 52.77 6.72 -20.44
N LYS A 984 51.80 6.28 -19.63
CA LYS A 984 51.82 6.45 -18.16
C LYS A 984 51.87 5.11 -17.44
N LYS A 985 52.52 5.07 -16.28
CA LYS A 985 52.57 3.88 -15.42
C LYS A 985 51.16 3.59 -14.86
N ASN A 986 50.60 2.44 -15.21
CA ASN A 986 49.29 2.01 -14.73
C ASN A 986 49.46 1.30 -13.39
N GLU A 987 48.71 1.73 -12.37
CA GLU A 987 48.77 1.09 -11.05
C GLU A 987 47.87 -0.16 -11.00
N PRO A 988 48.36 -1.29 -10.46
CA PRO A 988 47.56 -2.50 -10.33
C PRO A 988 46.44 -2.30 -9.30
N ILE A 989 45.27 -2.88 -9.58
CA ILE A 989 44.15 -2.86 -8.62
C ILE A 989 44.51 -3.84 -7.49
N GLN A 990 44.62 -3.32 -6.27
CA GLN A 990 44.83 -4.16 -5.09
C GLN A 990 43.48 -4.69 -4.58
N TRP A 991 43.30 -6.01 -4.66
CA TRP A 991 42.10 -6.68 -4.19
C TRP A 991 42.47 -7.77 -3.18
N LYS A 992 41.92 -7.68 -1.96
CA LYS A 992 42.32 -8.55 -0.83
C LYS A 992 41.58 -9.89 -0.75
N ARG A 993 40.47 -10.06 -1.48
CA ARG A 993 39.61 -11.26 -1.40
C ARG A 993 39.86 -12.21 -2.57
N ASN A 994 39.87 -13.52 -2.31
CA ASN A 994 39.91 -14.55 -3.35
C ASN A 994 38.48 -14.96 -3.74
N ASP A 995 37.78 -14.05 -4.42
CA ASP A 995 36.45 -14.26 -5.00
C ASP A 995 36.50 -14.11 -6.53
N GLU A 996 35.36 -14.26 -7.21
CA GLU A 996 35.25 -14.11 -8.67
C GLU A 996 35.70 -12.72 -9.14
N ILE A 997 35.51 -11.70 -8.29
CA ILE A 997 36.02 -10.35 -8.52
C ILE A 997 37.55 -10.32 -8.41
N GLY A 998 38.13 -10.99 -7.41
CA GLY A 998 39.58 -11.14 -7.28
C GLY A 998 40.22 -11.86 -8.46
N ALA A 999 39.56 -12.89 -8.99
CA ALA A 999 40.00 -13.56 -10.22
C ALA A 999 40.00 -12.59 -11.42
N LEU A 1000 38.94 -11.80 -11.58
CA LEU A 1000 38.85 -10.79 -12.64
C LEU A 1000 39.92 -9.69 -12.48
N VAL A 1001 40.17 -9.24 -11.25
CA VAL A 1001 41.24 -8.26 -10.95
C VAL A 1001 42.63 -8.83 -11.26
N LYS A 1002 42.86 -10.12 -10.99
CA LYS A 1002 44.13 -10.79 -11.30
C LYS A 1002 44.37 -10.84 -12.80
N GLU A 1003 43.37 -11.21 -13.60
CA GLU A 1003 43.47 -11.21 -15.06
C GLU A 1003 43.65 -9.79 -15.62
N TYR A 1004 42.95 -8.80 -15.07
CA TYR A 1004 43.19 -7.39 -15.40
C TYR A 1004 44.64 -6.97 -15.13
N ASN A 1005 45.16 -7.25 -13.94
CA ASN A 1005 46.53 -6.89 -13.57
C ASN A 1005 47.56 -7.60 -14.48
N LYS A 1006 47.30 -8.86 -14.85
CA LYS A 1006 48.13 -9.62 -15.80
C LYS A 1006 48.14 -8.98 -17.19
N MET A 1007 46.97 -8.57 -17.69
CA MET A 1007 46.85 -7.86 -18.97
C MET A 1007 47.62 -6.54 -18.96
N ILE A 1008 47.54 -5.75 -17.88
CA ILE A 1008 48.26 -4.49 -17.75
C ILE A 1008 49.78 -4.71 -17.71
N ALA A 1009 50.25 -5.71 -16.98
CA ALA A 1009 51.68 -6.05 -16.96
C ALA A 1009 52.19 -6.46 -18.35
N ALA A 1010 51.42 -7.27 -19.09
CA ALA A 1010 51.75 -7.67 -20.45
C ALA A 1010 51.76 -6.47 -21.42
N LEU A 1011 50.85 -5.51 -21.25
CA LEU A 1011 50.81 -4.29 -22.05
C LEU A 1011 52.04 -3.40 -21.79
N GLU A 1012 52.43 -3.25 -20.52
CA GLU A 1012 53.63 -2.50 -20.12
C GLU A 1012 54.90 -3.14 -20.69
N GLU A 1013 55.01 -4.47 -20.62
CA GLU A 1013 56.12 -5.22 -21.22
C GLU A 1013 56.15 -5.10 -22.76
N SER A 1014 54.99 -5.15 -23.42
CA SER A 1014 54.94 -4.95 -24.88
C SER A 1014 55.36 -3.53 -25.28
N ALA A 1015 54.99 -2.52 -24.49
CA ALA A 1015 55.35 -1.13 -24.74
C ALA A 1015 56.86 -0.89 -24.55
N THR A 1016 57.48 -1.47 -23.52
CA THR A 1016 58.93 -1.35 -23.30
C THR A 1016 59.73 -2.05 -24.39
N ARG A 1017 59.31 -3.24 -24.83
CA ARG A 1017 59.93 -3.95 -25.96
C ARG A 1017 59.85 -3.15 -27.26
N LEU A 1018 58.70 -2.51 -27.53
CA LEU A 1018 58.52 -1.68 -28.71
C LEU A 1018 59.48 -0.47 -28.67
N ALA A 1019 59.53 0.26 -27.55
CA ALA A 1019 60.43 1.40 -27.38
C ALA A 1019 61.93 1.00 -27.52
N GLN A 1020 62.30 -0.19 -27.05
CA GLN A 1020 63.65 -0.71 -27.23
C GLN A 1020 63.95 -1.02 -28.70
N SER A 1021 62.99 -1.61 -29.43
CA SER A 1021 63.13 -1.90 -30.86
C SER A 1021 63.26 -0.63 -31.71
N GLU A 1022 62.50 0.42 -31.39
CA GLU A 1022 62.64 1.74 -32.05
C GLU A 1022 64.02 2.34 -31.80
N ARG A 1023 64.53 2.28 -30.56
CA ARG A 1023 65.89 2.76 -30.22
C ARG A 1023 66.98 1.98 -30.95
N GLU A 1024 66.87 0.66 -31.01
CA GLU A 1024 67.83 -0.18 -31.74
C GLU A 1024 67.85 0.12 -33.24
N THR A 1025 66.68 0.42 -33.82
CA THR A 1025 66.56 0.79 -35.23
C THR A 1025 67.24 2.13 -35.50
N ALA A 1026 66.94 3.15 -34.68
CA ALA A 1026 67.58 4.47 -34.78
C ALA A 1026 69.11 4.40 -34.56
N TRP A 1027 69.56 3.57 -33.62
CA TRP A 1027 70.99 3.31 -33.39
C TRP A 1027 71.68 2.72 -34.63
N ARG A 1028 71.03 1.74 -35.27
CA ARG A 1028 71.58 1.06 -36.46
C ARG A 1028 71.75 2.03 -37.63
N GLU A 1029 70.78 2.93 -37.83
CA GLU A 1029 70.86 3.96 -38.88
C GLU A 1029 71.99 4.96 -38.60
N MET A 1030 72.11 5.45 -37.37
CA MET A 1030 73.17 6.39 -37.00
C MET A 1030 74.57 5.76 -37.09
N ALA A 1031 74.75 4.53 -36.61
CA ALA A 1031 76.03 3.85 -36.66
C ALA A 1031 76.53 3.67 -38.10
N LYS A 1032 75.62 3.41 -39.06
CA LYS A 1032 75.95 3.32 -40.49
C LYS A 1032 76.45 4.66 -41.04
N GLN A 1033 75.84 5.77 -40.60
CA GLN A 1033 76.25 7.11 -41.00
C GLN A 1033 77.62 7.49 -40.43
N VAL A 1034 77.86 7.24 -39.13
CA VAL A 1034 79.16 7.51 -38.50
C VAL A 1034 80.28 6.71 -39.12
N ALA A 1035 80.04 5.44 -39.46
CA ALA A 1035 81.02 4.64 -40.20
C ALA A 1035 81.38 5.27 -41.56
N HIS A 1036 80.40 5.86 -42.25
CA HIS A 1036 80.62 6.60 -43.50
C HIS A 1036 81.43 7.88 -43.28
N GLU A 1037 81.10 8.65 -42.26
CA GLU A 1037 81.77 9.93 -41.95
C GLU A 1037 83.18 9.74 -41.40
N ILE A 1038 83.49 8.62 -40.74
CA ILE A 1038 84.86 8.23 -40.34
C ILE A 1038 85.71 7.79 -41.55
N LYS A 1039 85.11 7.07 -42.52
CA LYS A 1039 85.82 6.59 -43.72
C LYS A 1039 86.29 7.74 -44.62
N ASN A 1040 85.51 8.82 -44.67
CA ASN A 1040 85.76 9.99 -45.52
C ASN A 1040 87.11 10.70 -45.21
N PRO A 1041 87.49 10.99 -43.95
CA PRO A 1041 88.78 11.58 -43.62
C PRO A 1041 89.95 10.57 -43.56
N LEU A 1042 89.67 9.29 -43.25
CA LEU A 1042 90.71 8.24 -43.22
C LEU A 1042 91.33 7.96 -44.60
N THR A 1043 90.55 8.09 -45.67
CA THR A 1043 91.00 7.75 -47.03
C THR A 1043 92.03 8.77 -47.57
N PRO A 1044 91.79 10.10 -47.48
CA PRO A 1044 92.78 11.12 -47.81
C PRO A 1044 94.01 11.10 -46.89
N LEU A 1045 93.84 10.81 -45.59
CA LEU A 1045 94.96 10.60 -44.65
C LEU A 1045 95.92 9.53 -45.16
N LYS A 1046 95.38 8.36 -45.53
CA LYS A 1046 96.15 7.24 -46.08
C LYS A 1046 96.81 7.59 -47.41
N LEU A 1047 96.07 8.19 -48.35
CA LEU A 1047 96.59 8.59 -49.66
C LEU A 1047 97.67 9.66 -49.55
N GLY A 1048 97.48 10.64 -48.68
CA GLY A 1048 98.47 11.68 -48.41
C GLY A 1048 99.75 11.10 -47.84
N LEU A 1049 99.66 10.12 -46.93
CA LEU A 1049 100.84 9.50 -46.32
C LEU A 1049 101.63 8.71 -47.36
N GLN A 1050 100.92 7.98 -48.24
CA GLN A 1050 101.51 7.28 -49.39
C GLN A 1050 102.18 8.23 -50.39
N LEU A 1051 101.55 9.38 -50.66
CA LEU A 1051 102.11 10.43 -51.53
C LEU A 1051 103.34 11.11 -50.91
N LEU A 1052 103.35 11.29 -49.59
CA LEU A 1052 104.52 11.79 -48.86
C LEU A 1052 105.67 10.81 -48.89
N GLU A 1053 105.40 9.54 -48.61
CA GLU A 1053 106.42 8.47 -48.65
C GLU A 1053 107.04 8.37 -50.06
N LYS A 1054 106.20 8.43 -51.10
CA LYS A 1054 106.66 8.47 -52.49
C LYS A 1054 107.51 9.71 -52.78
N SER A 1055 107.05 10.90 -52.38
CA SER A 1055 107.77 12.16 -52.62
C SER A 1055 109.12 12.21 -51.88
N TRP A 1056 109.24 11.59 -50.70
CA TRP A 1056 110.51 11.43 -49.98
C TRP A 1056 111.46 10.50 -50.74
N LYS A 1057 110.98 9.32 -51.17
CA LYS A 1057 111.77 8.33 -51.93
C LYS A 1057 112.29 8.89 -53.25
N ASP A 1058 111.45 9.68 -53.94
CA ASP A 1058 111.77 10.29 -55.23
C ASP A 1058 112.64 11.57 -55.11
N LYS A 1059 113.05 11.97 -53.89
CA LYS A 1059 113.83 13.21 -53.59
C LYS A 1059 113.24 14.45 -54.27
N ASP A 1060 111.92 14.60 -54.21
CA ASP A 1060 111.22 15.71 -54.83
C ASP A 1060 111.71 17.05 -54.24
N PRO A 1061 112.21 18.01 -55.06
CA PRO A 1061 112.71 19.30 -54.56
C PRO A 1061 111.62 20.15 -53.86
N LYS A 1062 110.34 19.78 -53.97
CA LYS A 1062 109.22 20.41 -53.24
C LYS A 1062 108.74 19.61 -52.02
N PHE A 1063 109.51 18.62 -51.57
CA PHE A 1063 109.13 17.74 -50.46
C PHE A 1063 108.72 18.52 -49.20
N ASP A 1064 109.53 19.49 -48.74
CA ASP A 1064 109.24 20.25 -47.51
C ASP A 1064 107.89 20.97 -47.57
N THR A 1065 107.56 21.58 -48.73
CA THR A 1065 106.27 22.25 -48.93
C THR A 1065 105.08 21.28 -48.97
N LYS A 1066 105.27 20.06 -49.52
CA LYS A 1066 104.25 19.01 -49.51
C LYS A 1066 104.08 18.42 -48.11
N PHE A 1067 105.18 18.21 -47.39
CA PHE A 1067 105.20 17.74 -46.01
C PHE A 1067 104.43 18.67 -45.08
N GLU A 1068 104.70 19.97 -45.15
CA GLU A 1068 103.99 20.95 -44.33
C GLU A 1068 102.48 20.99 -44.65
N ARG A 1069 102.11 20.99 -45.95
CA ARG A 1069 100.71 20.98 -46.38
C ARG A 1069 99.95 19.72 -45.96
N PHE A 1070 100.54 18.54 -46.13
CA PHE A 1070 99.90 17.28 -45.77
C PHE A 1070 99.85 17.09 -44.25
N SER A 1071 100.91 17.44 -43.52
CA SER A 1071 100.92 17.42 -42.05
C SER A 1071 99.82 18.31 -41.48
N LYS A 1072 99.64 19.53 -42.00
CA LYS A 1072 98.53 20.41 -41.58
C LYS A 1072 97.16 19.80 -41.89
N SER A 1073 96.97 19.27 -43.11
CA SER A 1073 95.73 18.57 -43.50
C SER A 1073 95.44 17.32 -42.66
N PHE A 1074 96.47 16.59 -42.22
CA PHE A 1074 96.30 15.43 -41.36
C PHE A 1074 95.87 15.80 -39.95
N VAL A 1075 96.45 16.84 -39.37
CA VAL A 1075 96.02 17.36 -38.07
C VAL A 1075 94.56 17.77 -38.15
N GLU A 1076 94.17 18.54 -39.17
CA GLU A 1076 92.77 18.96 -39.38
C GLU A 1076 91.81 17.75 -39.53
N GLN A 1077 92.21 16.70 -40.26
CA GLN A 1077 91.38 15.51 -40.43
C GLN A 1077 91.32 14.61 -39.19
N ILE A 1078 92.39 14.53 -38.40
CA ILE A 1078 92.42 13.81 -37.12
C ILE A 1078 91.57 14.53 -36.08
N GLU A 1079 91.62 15.87 -36.02
CA GLU A 1079 90.73 16.66 -35.16
C GLU A 1079 89.26 16.48 -35.55
N SER A 1080 88.94 16.44 -36.84
CA SER A 1080 87.60 16.13 -37.34
C SER A 1080 87.13 14.73 -36.93
N LEU A 1081 87.99 13.70 -37.09
CA LEU A 1081 87.73 12.33 -36.60
C LEU A 1081 87.48 12.28 -35.09
N SER A 1082 88.27 13.01 -34.30
CA SER A 1082 88.12 13.11 -32.84
C SER A 1082 86.80 13.78 -32.45
N SER A 1083 86.38 14.81 -33.19
CA SER A 1083 85.09 15.48 -33.01
C SER A 1083 83.92 14.54 -33.31
N ILE A 1084 83.94 13.82 -34.45
CA ILE A 1084 82.91 12.83 -34.81
C ILE A 1084 82.82 11.71 -33.76
N ALA A 1085 83.97 11.19 -33.30
CA ALA A 1085 84.00 10.15 -32.27
C ALA A 1085 83.45 10.65 -30.91
N SER A 1086 83.75 11.89 -30.54
CA SER A 1086 83.24 12.51 -29.32
C SER A 1086 81.73 12.77 -29.39
N GLU A 1087 81.22 13.22 -30.53
CA GLU A 1087 79.79 13.43 -30.76
C GLU A 1087 79.00 12.12 -30.82
N PHE A 1088 79.54 11.08 -31.48
CA PHE A 1088 78.94 9.75 -31.49
C PHE A 1088 78.91 9.14 -30.08
N SER A 1089 79.98 9.28 -29.30
CA SER A 1089 80.04 8.86 -27.89
C SER A 1089 79.01 9.62 -27.03
N ALA A 1090 78.81 10.92 -27.27
CA ALA A 1090 77.81 11.73 -26.57
C ALA A 1090 76.37 11.33 -26.90
N PHE A 1091 76.07 10.96 -28.16
CA PHE A 1091 74.76 10.41 -28.52
C PHE A 1091 74.56 9.02 -27.92
N ALA A 1092 75.58 8.17 -27.98
CA ALA A 1092 75.54 6.80 -27.46
C ALA A 1092 75.35 6.74 -25.94
N LYS A 1093 75.87 7.74 -25.23
CA LYS A 1093 75.80 7.84 -23.78
C LYS A 1093 74.57 8.56 -23.25
N MET A 1094 73.62 9.03 -24.08
CA MET A 1094 72.44 9.80 -23.65
C MET A 1094 71.94 9.32 -22.27
N PRO A 1095 72.31 10.02 -21.17
CA PRO A 1095 71.98 9.56 -19.83
C PRO A 1095 70.47 9.73 -19.65
N ASP A 1096 69.88 8.98 -18.71
CA ASP A 1096 68.52 9.25 -18.25
C ASP A 1096 68.39 10.74 -17.95
N THR A 1097 67.55 11.44 -18.72
CA THR A 1097 67.41 12.90 -18.64
C THR A 1097 66.97 13.26 -17.22
N ARG A 1098 67.81 14.00 -16.49
CA ARG A 1098 67.54 14.32 -15.09
C ARG A 1098 66.79 15.64 -15.03
N MET A 1099 65.48 15.52 -15.12
CA MET A 1099 64.57 16.66 -15.05
C MET A 1099 64.53 17.24 -13.63
N GLU A 1100 65.34 18.27 -13.39
CA GLU A 1100 65.39 19.00 -12.12
C GLU A 1100 64.74 20.38 -12.23
N ARG A 1101 64.40 20.99 -11.08
CA ARG A 1101 63.86 22.35 -11.04
C ARG A 1101 65.03 23.32 -10.99
N LEU A 1102 65.22 24.11 -12.04
CA LEU A 1102 66.34 25.04 -12.16
C LEU A 1102 65.88 26.44 -12.57
N ASN A 1103 66.68 27.45 -12.20
CA ASN A 1103 66.45 28.84 -12.59
C ASN A 1103 66.99 29.08 -14.00
N LEU A 1104 66.09 29.39 -14.94
CA LEU A 1104 66.43 29.57 -16.37
C LEU A 1104 67.56 30.60 -16.59
N PHE A 1105 67.51 31.71 -15.84
CA PHE A 1105 68.44 32.82 -15.99
C PHE A 1105 69.83 32.55 -15.42
N GLU A 1106 69.95 31.59 -14.50
CA GLU A 1106 71.25 31.17 -13.96
C GLU A 1106 72.05 30.40 -15.01
N SER A 1107 71.41 29.44 -15.70
CA SER A 1107 72.03 28.70 -16.81
C SER A 1107 72.36 29.59 -18.00
N LEU A 1108 71.49 30.55 -18.34
CA LEU A 1108 71.76 31.52 -19.39
C LEU A 1108 72.92 32.46 -19.01
N GLY A 1109 72.96 32.92 -17.76
CA GLY A 1109 74.04 33.77 -17.24
C GLY A 1109 75.41 33.08 -17.32
N GLN A 1110 75.48 31.79 -16.98
CA GLN A 1110 76.71 31.00 -17.11
C GLN A 1110 77.20 30.93 -18.57
N ALA A 1111 76.30 30.73 -19.54
CA ALA A 1111 76.65 30.73 -20.96
C ALA A 1111 77.14 32.11 -21.45
N VAL A 1112 76.49 33.19 -21.01
CA VAL A 1112 76.86 34.57 -21.39
C VAL A 1112 78.27 34.94 -20.86
N ILE A 1113 78.63 34.51 -19.65
CA ILE A 1113 79.95 34.82 -19.05
C ILE A 1113 81.09 34.31 -19.94
N ILE A 1114 80.94 33.14 -20.55
CA ILE A 1114 81.98 32.51 -21.39
C ILE A 1114 82.30 33.38 -22.62
N PHE A 1115 81.29 33.97 -23.26
CA PHE A 1115 81.46 34.71 -24.51
C PHE A 1115 81.62 36.22 -24.32
N LYS A 1116 81.35 36.76 -23.12
CA LYS A 1116 81.48 38.19 -22.82
C LYS A 1116 82.92 38.70 -22.84
N GLN A 1117 83.91 37.80 -22.74
CA GLN A 1117 85.34 38.13 -22.71
C GLN A 1117 86.01 38.14 -24.10
N MET A 1118 85.26 37.90 -25.18
CA MET A 1118 85.81 37.92 -26.55
C MET A 1118 85.89 39.35 -27.09
N ASP A 1119 87.04 39.71 -27.67
CA ASP A 1119 87.24 41.00 -28.35
C ASP A 1119 86.29 41.13 -29.56
N ASN A 1120 85.71 42.31 -29.76
CA ASN A 1120 84.76 42.67 -30.84
C ASN A 1120 83.29 42.18 -30.72
N ILE A 1121 82.85 41.69 -29.56
CA ILE A 1121 81.45 41.27 -29.32
C ILE A 1121 80.87 41.96 -28.08
N THR A 1122 79.69 42.57 -28.23
CA THR A 1122 78.91 43.15 -27.12
C THR A 1122 77.64 42.33 -26.91
N ILE A 1123 77.52 41.70 -25.74
CA ILE A 1123 76.32 40.95 -25.34
C ILE A 1123 75.52 41.79 -24.34
N ASN A 1124 74.36 42.29 -24.77
CA ASN A 1124 73.42 43.04 -23.95
C ASN A 1124 72.47 42.05 -23.27
N TYR A 1125 72.78 41.74 -22.01
CA TYR A 1125 71.96 40.87 -21.16
C TYR A 1125 71.77 41.50 -19.78
N GLN A 1126 70.51 41.72 -19.39
CA GLN A 1126 70.14 42.18 -18.06
C GLN A 1126 69.52 41.04 -17.26
N THR A 1127 70.16 40.68 -16.15
CA THR A 1127 69.65 39.65 -15.24
C THR A 1127 68.37 40.15 -14.54
N PRO A 1128 67.23 39.45 -14.65
CA PRO A 1128 66.02 39.78 -13.90
C PRO A 1128 66.20 39.65 -12.38
N GLU A 1129 65.45 40.46 -11.62
CA GLU A 1129 65.39 40.36 -10.15
C GLU A 1129 64.62 39.12 -9.66
N THR A 1130 63.63 38.64 -10.43
CA THR A 1130 62.81 37.48 -10.08
C THR A 1130 63.27 36.21 -10.80
N PRO A 1131 63.59 35.11 -10.09
CA PRO A 1131 63.96 33.85 -10.72
C PRO A 1131 62.74 33.23 -11.43
N PHE A 1132 62.96 32.62 -12.60
CA PHE A 1132 61.93 31.86 -13.30
C PHE A 1132 62.31 30.37 -13.32
N MET A 1133 61.53 29.57 -12.59
CA MET A 1133 61.84 28.16 -12.36
C MET A 1133 61.21 27.28 -13.43
N ILE A 1134 62.04 26.57 -14.18
CA ILE A 1134 61.62 25.57 -15.16
C ILE A 1134 62.01 24.16 -14.69
N ARG A 1135 61.39 23.13 -15.29
CA ARG A 1135 61.78 21.73 -15.07
C ARG A 1135 62.54 21.25 -16.29
N ALA A 1136 63.86 21.13 -16.19
CA ALA A 1136 64.75 20.77 -17.29
C ALA A 1136 66.03 20.10 -16.78
N ASP A 1137 66.83 19.57 -17.68
CA ASP A 1137 68.17 19.06 -17.38
C ASP A 1137 69.19 20.22 -17.46
N ARG A 1138 69.95 20.44 -16.39
CA ARG A 1138 70.88 21.57 -16.25
C ARG A 1138 71.96 21.57 -17.32
N ASP A 1139 72.59 20.42 -17.56
CA ASP A 1139 73.71 20.31 -18.49
C ASP A 1139 73.21 20.47 -19.94
N GLN A 1140 72.01 19.94 -20.24
CA GLN A 1140 71.39 20.15 -21.55
C GLN A 1140 71.02 21.60 -21.80
N MET A 1141 70.49 22.33 -20.80
CA MET A 1141 70.16 23.75 -20.94
C MET A 1141 71.39 24.64 -21.10
N LEU A 1142 72.45 24.39 -20.34
CA LEU A 1142 73.71 25.11 -20.50
C LEU A 1142 74.30 24.90 -21.91
N ARG A 1143 74.30 23.66 -22.40
CA ARG A 1143 74.75 23.32 -23.77
C ARG A 1143 73.87 23.95 -24.86
N CYS A 1144 72.56 24.00 -24.63
CA CYS A 1144 71.61 24.67 -25.51
C CYS A 1144 71.94 26.16 -25.69
N PHE A 1145 72.14 26.89 -24.59
CA PHE A 1145 72.51 28.31 -24.66
C PHE A 1145 73.88 28.56 -25.26
N ASN A 1146 74.88 27.72 -24.93
CA ASN A 1146 76.20 27.81 -25.54
C ASN A 1146 76.14 27.64 -27.07
N ASN A 1147 75.35 26.69 -27.56
CA ASN A 1147 75.19 26.50 -29.00
C ASN A 1147 74.50 27.69 -29.68
N LEU A 1148 73.49 28.29 -29.05
CA LEU A 1148 72.80 29.46 -29.60
C LEU A 1148 73.69 30.70 -29.63
N LEU A 1149 74.40 31.00 -28.54
CA LEU A 1149 75.33 32.14 -28.47
C LEU A 1149 76.51 31.95 -29.41
N LYS A 1150 77.11 30.75 -29.47
CA LYS A 1150 78.17 30.43 -30.42
C LYS A 1150 77.70 30.60 -31.87
N ASN A 1151 76.50 30.11 -32.21
CA ASN A 1151 75.94 30.31 -33.55
C ASN A 1151 75.70 31.78 -33.88
N ALA A 1152 75.22 32.58 -32.92
CA ALA A 1152 75.04 34.02 -33.09
C ALA A 1152 76.36 34.75 -33.38
N ILE A 1153 77.44 34.38 -32.68
CA ILE A 1153 78.78 34.94 -32.88
C ILE A 1153 79.35 34.54 -34.24
N GLU A 1154 79.28 33.26 -34.60
CA GLU A 1154 79.81 32.76 -35.86
C GLU A 1154 79.04 33.26 -37.09
N ALA A 1155 77.83 33.81 -36.91
CA ALA A 1155 77.03 34.40 -37.99
C ALA A 1155 77.44 35.84 -38.35
N MET A 1156 78.37 36.43 -37.60
CA MET A 1156 78.76 37.84 -37.75
C MET A 1156 79.89 38.02 -38.78
N PRO A 1157 79.81 39.03 -39.67
CA PRO A 1157 80.89 39.35 -40.58
C PRO A 1157 82.06 40.05 -39.84
N PRO A 1158 83.32 39.77 -40.20
CA PRO A 1158 84.50 40.26 -39.48
C PRO A 1158 84.67 41.80 -39.45
N GLU A 1159 83.96 42.51 -40.32
CA GLU A 1159 84.01 43.98 -40.46
C GLU A 1159 82.99 44.71 -39.57
N ARG A 1160 82.09 43.99 -38.88
CA ARG A 1160 81.01 44.55 -38.06
C ARG A 1160 81.22 44.20 -36.59
N LEU A 1161 81.04 45.17 -35.69
CA LEU A 1161 80.96 44.90 -34.26
C LEU A 1161 79.74 44.02 -33.94
N GLY A 1162 80.00 42.89 -33.29
CA GLY A 1162 78.99 41.92 -32.96
C GLY A 1162 78.09 42.40 -31.84
N ILE A 1163 76.77 42.43 -32.06
CA ILE A 1163 75.79 42.80 -31.02
C ILE A 1163 74.82 41.62 -30.86
N ILE A 1164 74.75 41.10 -29.64
CA ILE A 1164 73.77 40.09 -29.25
C ILE A 1164 72.88 40.68 -28.16
N ASP A 1165 71.59 40.84 -28.48
CA ASP A 1165 70.59 41.33 -27.54
C ASP A 1165 69.76 40.16 -27.01
N VAL A 1166 69.76 40.01 -25.68
CA VAL A 1166 68.98 38.97 -25.00
C VAL A 1166 67.85 39.65 -24.22
N ALA A 1167 66.61 39.46 -24.68
CA ALA A 1167 65.40 40.02 -24.08
C ALA A 1167 64.43 38.91 -23.66
N TYR A 1168 63.54 39.17 -22.72
CA TYR A 1168 62.54 38.18 -22.28
C TYR A 1168 61.19 38.83 -21.94
N THR A 1169 60.12 38.04 -21.98
CA THR A 1169 58.77 38.44 -21.57
C THR A 1169 58.13 37.34 -20.73
N VAL A 1170 57.70 37.68 -19.51
CA VAL A 1170 57.06 36.74 -18.57
C VAL A 1170 55.55 36.92 -18.61
N SER A 1171 54.82 35.82 -18.81
CA SER A 1171 53.36 35.71 -18.70
C SER A 1171 52.99 34.86 -17.47
N ARG A 1172 51.71 34.87 -17.05
CA ARG A 1172 51.26 34.21 -15.80
C ARG A 1172 51.71 32.76 -15.58
N ASN A 1173 51.95 31.98 -16.64
CA ASN A 1173 52.35 30.58 -16.55
C ASN A 1173 53.52 30.21 -17.49
N SER A 1174 54.20 31.18 -18.14
CA SER A 1174 55.22 30.89 -19.15
C SER A 1174 56.15 32.07 -19.39
N ILE A 1175 57.39 31.81 -19.83
CA ILE A 1175 58.36 32.82 -20.25
C ILE A 1175 58.71 32.63 -21.72
N VAL A 1176 58.93 33.74 -22.45
CA VAL A 1176 59.53 33.74 -23.78
C VAL A 1176 60.87 34.50 -23.72
N LEU A 1177 61.95 33.85 -24.14
CA LEU A 1177 63.31 34.38 -24.21
C LEU A 1177 63.69 34.58 -25.69
N ASN A 1178 64.12 35.78 -26.02
CA ASN A 1178 64.51 36.21 -27.36
C ASN A 1178 66.01 36.47 -27.38
N ILE A 1179 66.75 35.78 -28.26
CA ILE A 1179 68.18 36.00 -28.49
C ILE A 1179 68.34 36.52 -29.92
N LYS A 1180 68.71 37.79 -30.05
CA LYS A 1180 68.85 38.50 -31.33
C LYS A 1180 70.31 38.77 -31.64
N ASP A 1181 70.75 38.42 -32.84
CA ASP A 1181 72.06 38.77 -33.40
C ASP A 1181 71.94 39.78 -34.54
N ASN A 1182 73.03 40.49 -34.85
CA ASN A 1182 73.17 41.40 -35.98
C ASN A 1182 74.02 40.84 -37.14
N GLY A 1183 74.04 39.51 -37.27
CA GLY A 1183 74.83 38.78 -38.27
C GLY A 1183 74.21 38.79 -39.68
N ASN A 1184 74.65 37.86 -40.54
CA ASN A 1184 74.24 37.80 -41.95
C ASN A 1184 72.81 37.25 -42.17
N GLY A 1185 72.11 36.83 -41.13
CA GLY A 1185 70.78 36.21 -41.25
C GLY A 1185 70.79 34.87 -41.99
N ILE A 1186 69.62 34.24 -42.12
CA ILE A 1186 69.46 32.92 -42.75
C ILE A 1186 68.70 33.07 -44.08
N PRO A 1187 69.30 32.65 -45.22
CA PRO A 1187 68.65 32.65 -46.53
C PRO A 1187 67.34 31.86 -46.56
N GLU A 1188 66.36 32.34 -47.33
CA GLU A 1188 64.99 31.82 -47.34
C GLU A 1188 64.89 30.34 -47.74
N ASN A 1189 65.77 29.89 -48.64
CA ASN A 1189 65.89 28.50 -49.07
C ASN A 1189 66.43 27.53 -48.00
N LEU A 1190 67.02 28.02 -46.91
CA LEU A 1190 67.63 27.20 -45.86
C LEU A 1190 66.80 27.14 -44.56
N ARG A 1191 65.81 28.04 -44.41
CA ARG A 1191 65.01 28.19 -43.17
C ARG A 1191 64.33 26.91 -42.69
N ASN A 1192 63.80 26.08 -43.60
CA ASN A 1192 63.08 24.85 -43.23
C ASN A 1192 64.00 23.72 -42.77
N LYS A 1193 65.30 23.82 -43.02
CA LYS A 1193 66.27 22.75 -42.77
C LYS A 1193 67.19 22.99 -41.57
N ILE A 1194 67.20 24.19 -40.99
CA ILE A 1194 68.18 24.56 -39.94
C ILE A 1194 68.06 23.75 -38.63
N PHE A 1195 66.90 23.13 -38.38
CA PHE A 1195 66.67 22.25 -37.23
C PHE A 1195 66.72 20.76 -37.60
N GLU A 1196 66.93 20.42 -38.86
CA GLU A 1196 67.12 19.03 -39.27
C GLU A 1196 68.50 18.56 -38.78
N PRO A 1197 68.61 17.37 -38.15
CA PRO A 1197 69.90 16.81 -37.78
C PRO A 1197 70.83 16.69 -39.00
N ASN A 1198 72.12 16.95 -38.81
CA ASN A 1198 73.18 16.88 -39.85
C ASN A 1198 73.10 17.96 -40.95
N PHE A 1199 72.24 18.97 -40.79
CA PHE A 1199 72.21 20.11 -41.70
C PHE A 1199 73.15 21.22 -41.21
N THR A 1200 74.16 21.56 -42.03
CA THR A 1200 75.14 22.63 -41.76
C THR A 1200 75.51 23.35 -43.05
N THR A 1201 75.78 24.65 -42.97
CA THR A 1201 76.26 25.48 -44.08
C THR A 1201 77.77 25.77 -43.99
N LYS A 1202 78.44 25.25 -42.95
CA LYS A 1202 79.85 25.53 -42.63
C LYS A 1202 80.72 24.31 -42.95
N SER A 1203 81.94 24.54 -43.43
CA SER A 1203 82.91 23.48 -43.79
C SER A 1203 83.42 22.66 -42.60
N SER A 1204 83.29 23.16 -41.36
CA SER A 1204 83.74 22.52 -40.11
C SER A 1204 82.62 22.24 -39.11
N GLY A 1205 81.35 22.49 -39.46
CA GLY A 1205 80.21 22.33 -38.55
C GLY A 1205 79.54 20.96 -38.67
N THR A 1206 79.18 20.34 -37.55
CA THR A 1206 78.62 18.97 -37.50
C THR A 1206 77.11 18.90 -37.77
N GLY A 1207 76.43 20.04 -37.85
CA GLY A 1207 74.99 20.11 -38.15
C GLY A 1207 74.05 19.55 -37.06
N LEU A 1208 74.60 19.14 -35.91
CA LEU A 1208 73.83 18.59 -34.78
C LEU A 1208 73.43 19.63 -33.74
N GLY A 1209 74.09 20.80 -33.71
CA GLY A 1209 73.93 21.81 -32.66
C GLY A 1209 72.52 22.39 -32.52
N LEU A 1210 71.90 22.84 -33.60
CA LEU A 1210 70.54 23.41 -33.59
C LEU A 1210 69.44 22.36 -33.42
N ALA A 1211 69.66 21.14 -33.96
CA ALA A 1211 68.77 20.00 -33.72
C ALA A 1211 68.77 19.59 -32.24
N PHE A 1212 69.94 19.61 -31.58
CA PHE A 1212 70.05 19.41 -30.13
C PHE A 1212 69.30 20.49 -29.34
N VAL A 1213 69.49 21.76 -29.70
CA VAL A 1213 68.78 22.90 -29.09
C VAL A 1213 67.27 22.68 -29.13
N LYS A 1214 66.71 22.32 -30.29
CA LYS A 1214 65.28 22.04 -30.43
C LYS A 1214 64.82 20.90 -29.51
N ASN A 1215 65.51 19.76 -29.53
CA ASN A 1215 65.17 18.61 -28.69
C ASN A 1215 65.25 18.93 -27.19
N SER A 1216 66.29 19.65 -26.75
CA SER A 1216 66.45 20.03 -25.33
C SER A 1216 65.34 20.98 -24.85
N ILE A 1217 64.85 21.88 -25.71
CA ILE A 1217 63.74 22.79 -25.38
C ILE A 1217 62.41 22.05 -25.36
N GLU A 1218 62.16 21.17 -26.32
CA GLU A 1218 60.94 20.34 -26.36
C GLU A 1218 60.88 19.38 -25.16
N ASN A 1219 62.00 18.78 -24.75
CA ASN A 1219 62.12 17.96 -23.55
C ASN A 1219 61.81 18.75 -22.26
N ALA A 1220 62.13 20.05 -22.23
CA ALA A 1220 61.75 20.97 -21.15
C ALA A 1220 60.27 21.42 -21.20
N GLY A 1221 59.47 20.87 -22.12
CA GLY A 1221 58.07 21.24 -22.34
C GLY A 1221 57.89 22.58 -23.06
N GLY A 1222 58.95 23.12 -23.65
CA GLY A 1222 59.00 24.40 -24.34
C GLY A 1222 58.85 24.32 -25.85
N LYS A 1223 58.94 25.48 -26.53
CA LYS A 1223 58.99 25.57 -28.00
C LYS A 1223 60.03 26.58 -28.47
N ILE A 1224 60.72 26.27 -29.57
CA ILE A 1224 61.66 27.16 -30.26
C ILE A 1224 61.10 27.60 -31.63
N SER A 1225 61.31 28.87 -31.98
CA SER A 1225 61.07 29.43 -33.32
C SER A 1225 62.09 30.53 -33.61
N PHE A 1226 62.15 31.04 -34.85
CA PHE A 1226 63.10 32.11 -35.20
C PHE A 1226 62.53 33.05 -36.26
N GLU A 1227 63.01 34.28 -36.26
CA GLU A 1227 62.76 35.32 -37.27
C GLU A 1227 64.11 35.78 -37.83
N THR A 1228 64.24 35.92 -39.14
CA THR A 1228 65.55 36.24 -39.75
C THR A 1228 65.40 37.01 -41.05
N GLU A 1229 66.26 38.01 -41.23
CA GLU A 1229 66.35 38.80 -42.47
C GLU A 1229 67.80 38.76 -42.97
N ALA A 1230 67.98 38.31 -44.22
CA ALA A 1230 69.30 38.16 -44.83
C ALA A 1230 70.03 39.52 -44.85
N GLY A 1231 71.29 39.54 -44.39
CA GLY A 1231 72.13 40.72 -44.25
C GLY A 1231 71.89 41.58 -43.00
N LYS A 1232 70.85 41.29 -42.19
CA LYS A 1232 70.53 42.07 -40.98
C LYS A 1232 70.64 41.29 -39.66
N GLY A 1233 70.33 40.00 -39.64
CA GLY A 1233 70.52 39.14 -38.45
C GLY A 1233 69.38 38.14 -38.20
N THR A 1234 69.46 37.40 -37.10
CA THR A 1234 68.45 36.41 -36.67
C THR A 1234 68.00 36.64 -35.23
N ILE A 1235 66.74 36.31 -34.94
CA ILE A 1235 66.15 36.29 -33.60
C ILE A 1235 65.65 34.88 -33.33
N PHE A 1236 66.13 34.24 -32.27
CA PHE A 1236 65.58 32.96 -31.78
C PHE A 1236 64.63 33.22 -30.60
N HIS A 1237 63.41 32.69 -30.70
CA HIS A 1237 62.37 32.74 -29.67
C HIS A 1237 62.25 31.39 -28.96
N LEU A 1238 62.45 31.38 -27.65
CA LEU A 1238 62.46 30.19 -26.80
C LEU A 1238 61.38 30.33 -25.75
N SER A 1239 60.38 29.45 -25.73
CA SER A 1239 59.27 29.51 -24.76
C SER A 1239 59.34 28.37 -23.77
N PHE A 1240 59.11 28.66 -22.48
CA PHE A 1240 59.13 27.66 -21.41
C PHE A 1240 57.92 27.81 -20.46
N PRO A 1241 57.27 26.72 -20.04
CA PRO A 1241 56.23 26.74 -19.03
C PRO A 1241 56.80 26.87 -17.61
N GLU A 1242 56.09 27.54 -16.71
CA GLU A 1242 56.47 27.61 -15.30
C GLU A 1242 56.30 26.24 -14.60
N SER A 1243 57.27 25.86 -13.79
CA SER A 1243 57.19 24.65 -12.96
C SER A 1243 56.22 24.87 -11.78
N LYS A 1244 55.01 24.31 -11.88
CA LYS A 1244 54.02 24.30 -10.77
C LYS A 1244 54.47 23.31 -9.68
N LEU A 1245 54.43 23.78 -8.42
CA LEU A 1245 54.76 23.04 -7.19
C LEU A 1245 54.11 21.65 -7.14
#